data_AF-A0AAU0EYM9-F1
#
_entry.id   AF-A0AAU0EYM9-F1
#
_cell.length_a   1.000
_cell.length_b   1.000
_cell.length_c   1.000
_cell.angle_alpha   90.00
_cell.angle_beta   90.00
_cell.angle_gamma   90.00
#
_symmetry.space_group_name_H-M   'P 1'
#
loop_
_entity.id
_entity.type
_entity.pdbx_description
1 polymer ?
#
loop_
_entity_poly.entity_id
_entity_poly.type
_entity_poly.pdbx_seq_one_letter_code
_entity_poly.pdbx_strand_id
1 'polypeptide(L)'
;MKNWTFKTWNTVLGWVLFAISFVIYLSTIERKFSFWDTGEYISSAVKLEVTHAPGAALFQLVGAVAAMFAFGNEGNYGLVINAMSALFSAFTILFLFWTITHLIRRLLNKDFEEITAHQEIAILFSGAIGALAFAFSDTFWFSAVEGEVYSMASMFIAMVLWFITKWENEYQEKGNERWLILIFFATGLGVGVHMMCMLVIPAVCLIYYARNYQFTWKNFAIANLATLGVLIFVFKMIFPLIMTMFGKIEIFAVNGIGLPFHSGTVIAFILLVAGCYFMIRWARQQVKKVYQTAALSIVFMIIGFGCWLVIPIRANANPPMNLNNPDTAIGMLDYYNREQYGDWPTIYGQNYTASLDFNGMEKNEDGSYKQEKKGDEYEKDEKTGTYKKVGDRFRYVYNKEHISFLPRMFNDDKDVMANYISMYGAPDFTFNFDNPDVADNPEAMKVFDETKAKYEDGSIKVDDYLQVKNYDLIKVQRPSLMQNLDYFISFQNGYYFVRYLMWNFVGRQNDLEGHMENTRGNWISGIPFVDNALWGNQDELPAKYNNTSTVKFFFLPLLLGLLGLYFQMNRDFGRFYAILSLFVLTSVGIIFYTGVKPFEPRERDYAMVGSFYAFAIWIGLGAAAILWWLQSKVKSNAANIAFGVILLGVPLMMGFQNYNPHDRSGRTAAYDYAYSVLNTLPKNALLFVYGDNDTYPTWAIQETERFRDDVKVINFTLFSTAWNIDQVKRRTYNAMPIPSALNHEDYGNGVNDQVYLMSPEQWQQLFGSLEAQGISSAALAEFKPYLTQDSMTVQQAVNFLKKKSEAKDAVLKTLFGESKYERFNFLPVSKFIIPVNKGNAVKAGILRAEDVAKAENQIVVDYKRQSMFKSNMMLMDVLANFNWERAINFSSGGIYDPENIFYLNDYLQYDGFSYKLVPIKTMEDENSDMGRVDAMSLYHTVKNYKWGNFKDLNVHFDETCTSNIISYRGAASRAAEALIQKGERAKAIEILDLASREIPVAKYNDPRSLSAMVYAYILAGQEQKGLQLAEELKKGIFTEYDYYAKLPQKEQVFVRKEMRIKPLEYSMVVGAVSNAYEKLGKKEQGYDYVVSAITPLDKRYNAFIKNLEAMGKEKAYKEADKIQNIVPFYHYIFDVMAPYDSTYGAEKLKQIETQIMRITQ
;
A
#
# COMPACT_ATOMS: atom_id res chain seq x y z
N MET A 1 -5.15 -21.92 -49.53
CA MET A 1 -4.46 -20.92 -48.67
C MET A 1 -3.26 -20.41 -49.45
N LYS A 2 -2.94 -19.09 -49.42
CA LYS A 2 -1.76 -18.53 -50.11
C LYS A 2 -0.48 -19.23 -49.62
N ASN A 3 0.51 -19.45 -50.51
CA ASN A 3 1.83 -19.99 -50.17
C ASN A 3 2.68 -18.93 -49.44
N TRP A 4 2.33 -18.61 -48.19
CA TRP A 4 3.09 -17.67 -47.35
C TRP A 4 4.32 -18.33 -46.74
N THR A 5 5.42 -17.56 -46.64
CA THR A 5 6.65 -18.01 -45.96
C THR A 5 6.46 -18.02 -44.44
N PHE A 6 7.26 -18.81 -43.71
CA PHE A 6 7.27 -18.79 -42.24
C PHE A 6 7.39 -17.36 -41.69
N LYS A 7 8.29 -16.55 -42.24
CA LYS A 7 8.47 -15.15 -41.82
C LYS A 7 7.16 -14.37 -41.93
N THR A 8 6.41 -14.56 -43.02
CA THR A 8 5.11 -13.91 -43.22
C THR A 8 4.10 -14.38 -42.19
N TRP A 9 3.97 -15.69 -41.99
CA TRP A 9 3.07 -16.27 -40.97
C TRP A 9 3.42 -15.80 -39.55
N ASN A 10 4.70 -15.82 -39.19
CA ASN A 10 5.19 -15.39 -37.88
C ASN A 10 4.91 -13.90 -37.64
N THR A 11 5.12 -13.05 -38.64
CA THR A 11 4.79 -11.62 -38.51
C THR A 11 3.29 -11.41 -38.37
N VAL A 12 2.46 -12.02 -39.23
CA VAL A 12 1.00 -11.85 -39.20
C VAL A 12 0.42 -12.39 -37.90
N LEU A 13 0.81 -13.59 -37.47
CA LEU A 13 0.27 -14.20 -36.25
C LEU A 13 0.62 -13.38 -35.00
N GLY A 14 1.83 -12.81 -34.93
CA GLY A 14 2.18 -11.88 -33.87
C GLY A 14 1.20 -10.70 -33.79
N TRP A 15 0.91 -10.06 -34.92
CA TRP A 15 -0.06 -8.96 -34.99
C TRP A 15 -1.50 -9.40 -34.71
N VAL A 16 -1.88 -10.63 -35.05
CA VAL A 16 -3.18 -11.19 -34.67
C VAL A 16 -3.28 -11.35 -33.15
N LEU A 17 -2.24 -11.88 -32.49
CA LEU A 17 -2.21 -12.01 -31.03
C LEU A 17 -2.23 -10.63 -30.35
N PHE A 18 -1.48 -9.66 -30.89
CA PHE A 18 -1.58 -8.26 -30.48
C PHE A 18 -3.03 -7.77 -30.55
N ALA A 19 -3.73 -7.98 -31.68
CA ALA A 19 -5.10 -7.51 -31.85
C ALA A 19 -6.07 -8.20 -30.88
N ILE A 20 -5.92 -9.52 -30.66
CA ILE A 20 -6.73 -10.27 -29.69
C ILE A 20 -6.53 -9.71 -28.29
N SER A 21 -5.28 -9.62 -27.83
CA SER A 21 -4.97 -9.09 -26.50
C SER A 21 -5.41 -7.64 -26.34
N PHE A 22 -5.18 -6.79 -27.34
CA PHE A 22 -5.59 -5.40 -27.33
C PHE A 22 -7.11 -5.25 -27.21
N VAL A 23 -7.89 -5.99 -28.02
CA VAL A 23 -9.36 -5.94 -27.95
C VAL A 23 -9.87 -6.41 -26.60
N ILE A 24 -9.31 -7.50 -26.05
CA ILE A 24 -9.71 -8.03 -24.75
C ILE A 24 -9.40 -7.00 -23.65
N TYR A 25 -8.16 -6.53 -23.55
CA TYR A 25 -7.78 -5.54 -22.54
C TYR A 25 -8.59 -4.26 -22.68
N LEU A 26 -8.75 -3.74 -23.91
CA LEU A 26 -9.55 -2.55 -24.18
C LEU A 26 -11.02 -2.72 -23.80
N SER A 27 -11.58 -3.92 -23.95
CA SER A 27 -12.96 -4.22 -23.54
C SER A 27 -13.13 -4.32 -22.03
N THR A 28 -12.07 -4.65 -21.30
CA THR A 28 -12.07 -4.87 -19.85
C THR A 28 -11.47 -3.72 -19.03
N ILE A 29 -10.97 -2.64 -19.66
CA ILE A 29 -10.38 -1.51 -18.93
C ILE A 29 -11.38 -0.83 -18.00
N GLU A 30 -10.87 -0.33 -16.87
CA GLU A 30 -11.63 0.61 -16.07
C GLU A 30 -11.81 1.93 -16.85
N ARG A 31 -13.03 2.45 -16.97
CA ARG A 31 -13.29 3.61 -17.86
C ARG A 31 -12.85 4.95 -17.28
N LYS A 32 -12.65 5.01 -15.96
CA LYS A 32 -12.27 6.21 -15.21
C LYS A 32 -10.87 6.00 -14.61
N PHE A 33 -10.78 5.89 -13.30
CA PHE A 33 -9.55 5.59 -12.57
C PHE A 33 -9.89 4.69 -11.39
N SER A 34 -8.91 3.91 -10.95
CA SER A 34 -9.01 2.99 -9.81
C SER A 34 -8.52 3.67 -8.52
N PHE A 35 -8.62 2.97 -7.39
CA PHE A 35 -7.93 3.33 -6.14
C PHE A 35 -6.40 3.17 -6.30
N TRP A 36 -5.61 3.53 -5.28
CA TRP A 36 -4.14 3.49 -5.32
C TRP A 36 -3.54 4.52 -6.30
N ASP A 37 -2.37 4.21 -6.86
CA ASP A 37 -1.52 5.14 -7.62
C ASP A 37 -2.10 5.51 -8.99
N THR A 38 -3.15 4.83 -9.46
CA THR A 38 -3.73 5.05 -10.80
C THR A 38 -4.20 6.49 -10.99
N GLY A 39 -4.84 7.07 -9.97
CA GLY A 39 -5.32 8.45 -10.00
C GLY A 39 -4.18 9.47 -10.13
N GLU A 40 -3.07 9.20 -9.46
CA GLU A 40 -1.85 10.02 -9.51
C GLU A 40 -1.18 9.93 -10.89
N TYR A 41 -0.96 8.72 -11.42
CA TYR A 41 -0.33 8.52 -12.72
C TYR A 41 -1.15 9.10 -13.87
N ILE A 42 -2.48 8.98 -13.84
CA ILE A 42 -3.36 9.59 -14.84
C ILE A 42 -3.25 11.12 -14.77
N SER A 43 -3.33 11.72 -13.58
CA SER A 43 -3.20 13.17 -13.38
C SER A 43 -1.87 13.69 -13.91
N SER A 44 -0.80 13.02 -13.51
CA SER A 44 0.55 13.34 -13.92
C SER A 44 0.75 13.22 -15.43
N ALA A 45 0.21 12.19 -16.07
CA ALA A 45 0.37 12.00 -17.49
C ALA A 45 -0.39 13.05 -18.31
N VAL A 46 -1.59 13.44 -17.89
CA VAL A 46 -2.43 14.41 -18.61
C VAL A 46 -1.84 15.82 -18.56
N LYS A 47 -1.24 16.22 -17.44
CA LYS A 47 -0.74 17.59 -17.21
C LYS A 47 0.77 17.72 -17.04
N LEU A 48 1.51 16.63 -17.24
CA LEU A 48 2.95 16.54 -16.98
C LEU A 48 3.29 16.99 -15.56
N GLU A 49 2.61 16.44 -14.56
CA GLU A 49 2.84 16.73 -13.14
C GLU A 49 3.86 15.76 -12.54
N VAL A 50 4.35 16.01 -11.32
CA VAL A 50 5.41 15.18 -10.71
C VAL A 50 4.80 14.18 -9.73
N THR A 51 4.99 12.88 -10.00
CA THR A 51 4.52 11.77 -9.16
C THR A 51 5.48 11.46 -8.02
N HIS A 52 5.16 10.45 -7.20
CA HIS A 52 6.04 9.93 -6.18
C HIS A 52 7.38 9.41 -6.74
N ALA A 53 8.44 9.53 -5.94
CA ALA A 53 9.79 9.12 -6.29
C ALA A 53 9.91 7.60 -6.56
N PRO A 54 10.66 7.15 -7.59
CA PRO A 54 11.60 7.91 -8.42
C PRO A 54 10.94 8.49 -9.69
N GLY A 55 9.61 8.53 -9.79
CA GLY A 55 8.89 9.09 -10.93
C GLY A 55 8.85 8.21 -12.18
N ALA A 56 8.04 8.63 -13.16
CA ALA A 56 7.81 7.90 -14.42
C ALA A 56 7.83 8.82 -15.64
N ALA A 57 8.94 9.55 -15.83
CA ALA A 57 9.12 10.58 -16.85
C ALA A 57 8.67 10.20 -18.28
N LEU A 58 9.04 9.02 -18.76
CA LEU A 58 8.67 8.57 -20.10
C LEU A 58 7.18 8.19 -20.16
N PHE A 59 6.65 7.55 -19.12
CA PHE A 59 5.22 7.26 -19.03
C PHE A 59 4.40 8.56 -19.11
N GLN A 60 4.84 9.60 -18.40
CA GLN A 60 4.20 10.92 -18.42
C GLN A 60 4.26 11.57 -19.82
N LEU A 61 5.43 11.56 -20.46
CA LEU A 61 5.59 12.16 -21.80
C LEU A 61 4.73 11.46 -22.84
N VAL A 62 4.70 10.13 -22.83
CA VAL A 62 3.87 9.34 -23.74
C VAL A 62 2.39 9.54 -23.42
N GLY A 63 2.03 9.55 -22.14
CA GLY A 63 0.66 9.76 -21.70
C GLY A 63 0.13 11.17 -22.00
N ALA A 64 0.98 12.21 -21.98
CA ALA A 64 0.60 13.54 -22.42
C ALA A 64 0.27 13.58 -23.93
N VAL A 65 0.98 12.80 -24.75
CA VAL A 65 0.64 12.60 -26.15
C VAL A 65 -0.65 11.79 -26.29
N ALA A 66 -0.80 10.72 -25.51
CA ALA A 66 -1.99 9.89 -25.51
C ALA A 66 -3.24 10.70 -25.14
N ALA A 67 -3.15 11.56 -24.12
CA ALA A 67 -4.22 12.42 -23.65
C ALA A 67 -4.81 13.33 -24.75
N MET A 68 -4.06 13.63 -25.83
CA MET A 68 -4.60 14.35 -26.99
C MET A 68 -5.76 13.61 -27.67
N PHE A 69 -5.79 12.27 -27.57
CA PHE A 69 -6.89 11.43 -28.08
C PHE A 69 -8.15 11.46 -27.20
N ALA A 70 -8.15 12.22 -26.10
CA ALA A 70 -9.38 12.59 -25.39
C ALA A 70 -10.18 13.66 -26.16
N PHE A 71 -9.60 14.27 -27.21
CA PHE A 71 -10.22 15.31 -28.06
C PHE A 71 -10.79 16.49 -27.26
N GLY A 72 -10.16 16.84 -26.14
CA GLY A 72 -10.59 17.90 -25.24
C GLY A 72 -11.78 17.54 -24.34
N ASN A 73 -12.30 16.31 -24.39
CA ASN A 73 -13.30 15.84 -23.44
C ASN A 73 -12.60 15.37 -22.15
N GLU A 74 -12.65 16.24 -21.14
CA GLU A 74 -12.00 16.05 -19.85
C GLU A 74 -12.38 14.72 -19.17
N GLY A 75 -13.63 14.27 -19.34
CA GLY A 75 -14.11 13.02 -18.76
C GLY A 75 -13.52 11.74 -19.38
N ASN A 76 -12.78 11.85 -20.49
CA ASN A 76 -12.19 10.73 -21.22
C ASN A 76 -10.71 10.52 -20.94
N TYR A 77 -10.04 11.38 -20.15
CA TYR A 77 -8.62 11.23 -19.90
C TYR A 77 -8.28 9.87 -19.24
N GLY A 78 -9.03 9.47 -18.20
CA GLY A 78 -8.84 8.16 -17.56
C GLY A 78 -8.97 7.00 -18.55
N LEU A 79 -10.02 7.02 -19.39
CA LEU A 79 -10.23 6.02 -20.44
C LEU A 79 -9.03 5.91 -21.39
N VAL A 80 -8.50 7.05 -21.84
CA VAL A 80 -7.40 7.11 -22.81
C VAL A 80 -6.08 6.63 -22.21
N ILE A 81 -5.78 7.00 -20.96
CA ILE A 81 -4.57 6.53 -20.28
C ILE A 81 -4.68 5.04 -19.93
N ASN A 82 -5.86 4.54 -19.53
CA ASN A 82 -6.05 3.10 -19.32
C ASN A 82 -5.97 2.32 -20.64
N ALA A 83 -6.48 2.88 -21.75
CA ALA A 83 -6.32 2.31 -23.08
C ALA A 83 -4.85 2.30 -23.55
N MET A 84 -4.05 3.27 -23.11
CA MET A 84 -2.60 3.28 -23.33
C MET A 84 -1.92 2.10 -22.62
N SER A 85 -2.31 1.77 -21.37
CA SER A 85 -1.85 0.56 -20.68
C SER A 85 -2.21 -0.71 -21.45
N ALA A 86 -3.47 -0.82 -21.90
CA ALA A 86 -3.94 -1.93 -22.73
C ALA A 86 -3.12 -2.08 -24.02
N LEU A 87 -2.78 -0.96 -24.67
CA LEU A 87 -1.95 -0.93 -25.88
C LEU A 87 -0.53 -1.45 -25.61
N PHE A 88 0.13 -0.96 -24.56
CA PHE A 88 1.49 -1.41 -24.22
C PHE A 88 1.52 -2.88 -23.80
N SER A 89 0.51 -3.34 -23.06
CA SER A 89 0.37 -4.74 -22.70
C SER A 89 0.15 -5.63 -23.93
N ALA A 90 -0.62 -5.19 -24.93
CA ALA A 90 -0.74 -5.93 -26.19
C ALA A 90 0.61 -6.01 -26.96
N PHE A 91 1.42 -4.94 -26.94
CA PHE A 91 2.78 -4.98 -27.50
C PHE A 91 3.70 -5.97 -26.75
N THR A 92 3.55 -6.11 -25.43
CA THR A 92 4.24 -7.14 -24.66
C THR A 92 3.96 -8.54 -25.22
N ILE A 93 2.70 -8.85 -25.54
CA ILE A 93 2.29 -10.14 -26.11
C ILE A 93 2.88 -10.35 -27.51
N LEU A 94 2.92 -9.30 -28.34
CA LEU A 94 3.56 -9.33 -29.66
C LEU A 94 5.04 -9.71 -29.55
N PHE A 95 5.79 -9.02 -28.70
CA PHE A 95 7.22 -9.26 -28.52
C PHE A 95 7.51 -10.61 -27.85
N LEU A 96 6.66 -11.03 -26.91
CA LEU A 96 6.74 -12.35 -26.29
C LEU A 96 6.58 -13.46 -27.34
N PHE A 97 5.56 -13.37 -28.20
CA PHE A 97 5.33 -14.33 -29.28
C PHE A 97 6.56 -14.44 -30.20
N TRP A 98 7.12 -13.32 -30.65
CA TRP A 98 8.31 -13.33 -31.50
C TRP A 98 9.56 -13.85 -30.78
N THR A 99 9.67 -13.61 -29.48
CA THR A 99 10.76 -14.16 -28.66
C THR A 99 10.65 -15.67 -28.54
N ILE A 100 9.47 -16.20 -28.23
CA ILE A 100 9.23 -17.65 -28.09
C ILE A 100 9.50 -18.36 -29.41
N THR A 101 8.93 -17.87 -30.52
CA THR A 101 9.11 -18.48 -31.85
C THR A 101 10.58 -18.44 -32.28
N HIS A 102 11.32 -17.38 -31.97
CA HIS A 102 12.77 -17.33 -32.16
C HIS A 102 13.50 -18.41 -31.35
N LEU A 103 13.24 -18.49 -30.05
CA LEU A 103 13.92 -19.44 -29.17
C LEU A 103 13.65 -20.90 -29.57
N ILE A 104 12.40 -21.25 -29.94
CA ILE A 104 12.07 -22.60 -30.43
C ILE A 104 12.82 -22.90 -31.73
N ARG A 105 12.88 -21.94 -32.68
CA ARG A 105 13.64 -22.14 -33.92
C ARG A 105 15.11 -22.42 -33.64
N ARG A 106 15.75 -21.67 -32.74
CA ARG A 106 17.15 -21.92 -32.31
C ARG A 106 17.31 -23.30 -31.68
N LEU A 107 16.32 -23.73 -30.91
CA LEU A 107 16.32 -25.01 -30.21
C LEU A 107 16.19 -26.21 -31.16
N LEU A 108 15.36 -26.07 -32.21
CA LEU A 108 15.10 -27.11 -33.20
C LEU A 108 16.13 -27.12 -34.34
N ASN A 109 16.61 -25.95 -34.76
CA ASN A 109 17.63 -25.79 -35.79
C ASN A 109 18.62 -24.67 -35.44
N LYS A 110 19.87 -25.04 -35.18
CA LYS A 110 20.93 -24.12 -34.72
C LYS A 110 21.33 -23.06 -35.75
N ASP A 111 21.12 -23.30 -37.04
CA ASP A 111 21.58 -22.41 -38.12
C ASP A 111 20.43 -21.81 -38.93
N PHE A 112 19.18 -22.02 -38.50
CA PHE A 112 17.97 -21.56 -39.19
C PHE A 112 17.82 -22.08 -40.64
N GLU A 113 18.49 -23.16 -41.00
CA GLU A 113 18.28 -23.86 -42.29
C GLU A 113 16.85 -24.41 -42.41
N GLU A 114 16.44 -24.82 -43.62
CA GLU A 114 15.06 -25.15 -44.01
C GLU A 114 14.28 -25.88 -42.91
N ILE A 115 13.30 -25.18 -42.33
CA ILE A 115 12.37 -25.73 -41.34
C ILE A 115 11.28 -26.47 -42.11
N THR A 116 10.98 -27.71 -41.74
CA THR A 116 9.90 -28.47 -42.39
C THR A 116 8.54 -27.83 -42.11
N ALA A 117 7.56 -27.99 -43.01
CA ALA A 117 6.22 -27.44 -42.83
C ALA A 117 5.56 -27.83 -41.49
N HIS A 118 5.81 -29.05 -41.00
CA HIS A 118 5.29 -29.51 -39.70
C HIS A 118 5.93 -28.74 -38.53
N GLN A 119 7.24 -28.48 -38.59
CA GLN A 119 7.96 -27.72 -37.57
C GLN A 119 7.55 -26.25 -37.57
N GLU A 120 7.31 -25.66 -38.75
CA GLU A 120 6.76 -24.30 -38.85
C GLU A 120 5.43 -24.17 -38.08
N ILE A 121 4.50 -25.11 -38.30
CA ILE A 121 3.23 -25.18 -37.59
C ILE A 121 3.44 -25.29 -36.08
N ALA A 122 4.31 -26.21 -35.64
CA ALA A 122 4.57 -26.41 -34.21
C ALA A 122 5.16 -25.16 -33.54
N ILE A 123 6.09 -24.47 -34.21
CA ILE A 123 6.68 -23.22 -33.70
C ILE A 123 5.60 -22.15 -33.52
N LEU A 124 4.73 -21.96 -34.51
CA LEU A 124 3.69 -20.93 -34.48
C LEU A 124 2.66 -21.20 -33.37
N PHE A 125 2.17 -22.43 -33.24
CA PHE A 125 1.25 -22.81 -32.14
C PHE A 125 1.90 -22.62 -30.78
N SER A 126 3.13 -23.09 -30.61
CA SER A 126 3.88 -22.98 -29.35
C SER A 126 4.11 -21.54 -28.93
N GLY A 127 4.46 -20.67 -29.90
CA GLY A 127 4.53 -19.22 -29.70
C GLY A 127 3.21 -18.64 -29.21
N ALA A 128 2.10 -19.00 -29.86
CA ALA A 128 0.77 -18.52 -29.49
C ALA A 128 0.34 -19.01 -28.10
N ILE A 129 0.63 -20.27 -27.76
CA ILE A 129 0.27 -20.86 -26.46
C ILE A 129 1.00 -20.13 -25.32
N GLY A 130 2.31 -19.95 -25.42
CA GLY A 130 3.07 -19.24 -24.38
C GLY A 130 2.69 -17.76 -24.28
N ALA A 131 2.51 -17.08 -25.41
CA ALA A 131 2.12 -15.67 -25.43
C ALA A 131 0.71 -15.44 -24.84
N LEU A 132 -0.27 -16.27 -25.20
CA LEU A 132 -1.63 -16.16 -24.66
C LEU A 132 -1.72 -16.62 -23.20
N ALA A 133 -0.89 -17.58 -22.76
CA ALA A 133 -0.86 -17.98 -21.35
C ALA A 133 -0.40 -16.82 -20.47
N PHE A 134 0.56 -16.00 -20.93
CA PHE A 134 0.91 -14.76 -20.26
C PHE A 134 -0.18 -13.70 -20.39
N ALA A 135 -0.77 -13.55 -21.58
CA ALA A 135 -1.82 -12.58 -21.83
C ALA A 135 -3.02 -12.73 -20.87
N PHE A 136 -3.31 -13.97 -20.49
CA PHE A 136 -4.42 -14.30 -19.60
C PHE A 136 -3.97 -14.69 -18.19
N SER A 137 -2.72 -14.42 -17.82
CA SER A 137 -2.26 -14.60 -16.45
C SER A 137 -2.79 -13.46 -15.56
N ASP A 138 -3.09 -13.77 -14.32
CA ASP A 138 -3.78 -12.90 -13.37
C ASP A 138 -3.09 -11.53 -13.18
N THR A 139 -1.86 -11.53 -12.64
CA THR A 139 -1.12 -10.30 -12.33
C THR A 139 -0.88 -9.42 -13.56
N PHE A 140 -0.62 -10.01 -14.73
CA PHE A 140 -0.38 -9.26 -15.96
C PHE A 140 -1.65 -8.62 -16.51
N TRP A 141 -2.78 -9.35 -16.52
CA TRP A 141 -4.05 -8.80 -16.96
C TRP A 141 -4.51 -7.68 -16.02
N PHE A 142 -4.35 -7.83 -14.70
CA PHE A 142 -4.65 -6.78 -13.72
C PHE A 142 -3.95 -5.46 -14.08
N SER A 143 -2.64 -5.52 -14.37
CA SER A 143 -1.85 -4.35 -14.79
C SER A 143 -2.23 -3.81 -16.18
N ALA A 144 -2.78 -4.65 -17.06
CA ALA A 144 -3.13 -4.29 -18.44
C ALA A 144 -4.39 -3.43 -18.55
N VAL A 145 -5.23 -3.39 -17.51
CA VAL A 145 -6.56 -2.75 -17.51
C VAL A 145 -6.65 -1.47 -16.68
N GLU A 146 -5.53 -0.99 -16.16
CA GLU A 146 -5.41 0.22 -15.34
C GLU A 146 -4.21 1.09 -15.74
N GLY A 147 -4.30 2.40 -15.51
CA GLY A 147 -3.33 3.42 -15.89
C GLY A 147 -2.10 3.48 -14.98
N GLU A 148 -1.29 2.41 -14.94
CA GLU A 148 -0.04 2.33 -14.17
C GLU A 148 1.20 2.02 -15.03
N VAL A 149 2.39 2.17 -14.43
CA VAL A 149 3.69 2.02 -15.10
C VAL A 149 4.03 0.57 -15.51
N TYR A 150 3.44 -0.43 -14.87
CA TYR A 150 3.80 -1.85 -15.03
C TYR A 150 3.47 -2.41 -16.43
N SER A 151 2.41 -1.90 -17.07
CA SER A 151 2.08 -2.21 -18.47
C SER A 151 3.21 -1.82 -19.42
N MET A 152 3.72 -0.59 -19.30
CA MET A 152 4.83 -0.10 -20.13
C MET A 152 6.15 -0.77 -19.75
N ALA A 153 6.41 -1.01 -18.45
CA ALA A 153 7.62 -1.68 -17.99
C ALA A 153 7.73 -3.11 -18.55
N SER A 154 6.63 -3.86 -18.55
CA SER A 154 6.55 -5.20 -19.14
C SER A 154 6.83 -5.18 -20.64
N MET A 155 6.30 -4.18 -21.35
CA MET A 155 6.57 -3.97 -22.78
C MET A 155 8.06 -3.71 -23.03
N PHE A 156 8.72 -2.90 -22.21
CA PHE A 156 10.17 -2.65 -22.33
C PHE A 156 11.00 -3.91 -22.10
N ILE A 157 10.68 -4.71 -21.07
CA ILE A 157 11.35 -6.00 -20.83
C ILE A 157 11.21 -6.91 -22.05
N ALA A 158 9.99 -7.06 -22.58
CA ALA A 158 9.71 -7.91 -23.73
C ALA A 158 10.39 -7.40 -25.00
N MET A 159 10.34 -6.09 -25.26
CA MET A 159 10.96 -5.42 -26.40
C MET A 159 12.48 -5.58 -26.39
N VAL A 160 13.13 -5.34 -25.24
CA VAL A 160 14.59 -5.49 -25.11
C VAL A 160 15.02 -6.95 -25.29
N LEU A 161 14.28 -7.90 -24.71
CA LEU A 161 14.56 -9.31 -24.93
C LEU A 161 14.36 -9.71 -26.40
N TRP A 162 13.34 -9.16 -27.06
CA TRP A 162 13.13 -9.38 -28.49
C TRP A 162 14.24 -8.74 -29.34
N PHE A 163 14.75 -7.55 -29.00
CA PHE A 163 15.87 -6.92 -29.71
C PHE A 163 17.13 -7.79 -29.72
N ILE A 164 17.45 -8.47 -28.62
CA ILE A 164 18.62 -9.36 -28.61
C ILE A 164 18.39 -10.61 -29.48
N THR A 165 17.14 -11.07 -29.64
CA THR A 165 16.83 -12.11 -30.63
C THR A 165 16.99 -11.61 -32.07
N LYS A 166 16.67 -10.34 -32.33
CA LYS A 166 16.89 -9.70 -33.63
C LYS A 166 18.37 -9.54 -33.95
N TRP A 167 19.16 -9.10 -32.97
CA TRP A 167 20.62 -9.11 -33.06
C TRP A 167 21.15 -10.52 -33.36
N GLU A 168 20.68 -11.54 -32.65
CA GLU A 168 21.14 -12.91 -32.83
C GLU A 168 20.84 -13.47 -34.23
N ASN A 169 19.68 -13.13 -34.81
CA ASN A 169 19.34 -13.50 -36.18
C ASN A 169 20.28 -12.84 -37.21
N GLU A 170 20.76 -11.64 -36.92
CA GLU A 170 21.56 -10.81 -37.83
C GLU A 170 23.05 -10.77 -37.41
N TYR A 171 23.51 -11.62 -36.48
CA TYR A 171 24.82 -11.47 -35.83
C TYR A 171 26.04 -11.54 -36.78
N GLN A 172 25.86 -12.10 -37.99
CA GLN A 172 26.86 -12.14 -39.06
C GLN A 172 26.67 -11.02 -40.11
N GLU A 173 25.52 -10.36 -40.12
CA GLU A 173 25.21 -9.30 -41.06
C GLU A 173 25.99 -8.02 -40.73
N LYS A 174 26.28 -7.22 -41.75
CA LYS A 174 26.92 -5.91 -41.57
C LYS A 174 25.94 -4.97 -40.85
N GLY A 175 26.41 -4.36 -39.75
CA GLY A 175 25.63 -3.37 -38.99
C GLY A 175 24.70 -3.97 -37.95
N ASN A 176 24.88 -5.24 -37.56
CA ASN A 176 24.11 -5.89 -36.51
C ASN A 176 24.21 -5.18 -35.15
N GLU A 177 25.29 -4.44 -34.93
CA GLU A 177 25.59 -3.70 -33.70
C GLU A 177 24.52 -2.65 -33.37
N ARG A 178 23.73 -2.22 -34.37
CA ARG A 178 22.57 -1.32 -34.19
C ARG A 178 21.58 -1.82 -33.15
N TRP A 179 21.38 -3.14 -33.06
CA TRP A 179 20.47 -3.74 -32.08
C TRP A 179 21.00 -3.62 -30.66
N LEU A 180 22.32 -3.75 -30.47
CA LEU A 180 22.95 -3.53 -29.16
C LEU A 180 22.83 -2.06 -28.75
N ILE A 181 23.07 -1.13 -29.67
CA ILE A 181 22.89 0.31 -29.42
C ILE A 181 21.43 0.62 -29.08
N LEU A 182 20.47 0.02 -29.79
CA LEU A 182 19.04 0.19 -29.53
C LEU A 182 18.63 -0.40 -28.17
N ILE A 183 19.20 -1.53 -27.75
CA ILE A 183 18.99 -2.08 -26.41
C ILE A 183 19.44 -1.07 -25.34
N PHE A 184 20.63 -0.48 -25.47
CA PHE A 184 21.11 0.51 -24.51
C PHE A 184 20.28 1.81 -24.52
N PHE A 185 19.82 2.26 -25.69
CA PHE A 185 18.85 3.35 -25.80
C PHE A 185 17.56 3.04 -25.03
N ALA A 186 16.97 1.86 -25.27
CA ALA A 186 15.77 1.40 -24.59
C ALA A 186 15.97 1.21 -23.08
N THR A 187 17.15 0.75 -22.64
CA THR A 187 17.53 0.69 -21.23
C THR A 187 17.51 2.09 -20.59
N GLY A 188 18.08 3.10 -21.26
CA GLY A 188 18.05 4.49 -20.78
C GLY A 188 16.63 5.05 -20.70
N LEU A 189 15.80 4.80 -21.70
CA LEU A 189 14.37 5.13 -21.70
C LEU A 189 13.59 4.40 -20.60
N GLY A 190 13.92 3.13 -20.35
CA GLY A 190 13.28 2.29 -19.34
C GLY A 190 13.41 2.83 -17.92
N VAL A 191 14.49 3.58 -17.62
CA VAL A 191 14.62 4.31 -16.34
C VAL A 191 13.52 5.37 -16.19
N GLY A 192 13.06 5.97 -17.29
CA GLY A 192 11.91 6.87 -17.33
C GLY A 192 10.55 6.18 -17.19
N VAL A 193 10.49 4.85 -17.17
CA VAL A 193 9.26 4.09 -16.95
C VAL A 193 9.26 3.50 -15.55
N HIS A 194 10.22 2.60 -15.29
CA HIS A 194 10.42 1.94 -14.02
C HIS A 194 11.79 1.25 -13.99
N MET A 195 12.49 1.27 -12.86
CA MET A 195 13.85 0.69 -12.76
C MET A 195 13.91 -0.82 -13.06
N MET A 196 12.78 -1.54 -12.94
CA MET A 196 12.70 -2.97 -13.27
C MET A 196 13.02 -3.29 -14.74
N CYS A 197 12.86 -2.33 -15.66
CA CYS A 197 13.16 -2.54 -17.08
C CYS A 197 14.60 -3.00 -17.31
N MET A 198 15.51 -2.62 -16.41
CA MET A 198 16.93 -2.95 -16.47
C MET A 198 17.25 -4.38 -16.01
N LEU A 199 16.30 -5.10 -15.38
CA LEU A 199 16.51 -6.47 -14.90
C LEU A 199 16.62 -7.51 -16.05
N VAL A 200 16.30 -7.11 -17.28
CA VAL A 200 16.50 -7.92 -18.50
C VAL A 200 17.95 -7.93 -19.00
N ILE A 201 18.79 -7.00 -18.56
CA ILE A 201 20.17 -6.84 -19.04
C ILE A 201 20.99 -8.14 -18.90
N PRO A 202 20.93 -8.88 -17.78
CA PRO A 202 21.65 -10.15 -17.67
C PRO A 202 21.24 -11.18 -18.72
N ALA A 203 19.96 -11.29 -19.03
CA ALA A 203 19.48 -12.17 -20.10
C ALA A 203 20.03 -11.75 -21.47
N VAL A 204 20.10 -10.44 -21.75
CA VAL A 204 20.73 -9.91 -22.98
C VAL A 204 22.20 -10.31 -23.07
N CYS A 205 22.98 -10.06 -22.01
CA CYS A 205 24.40 -10.41 -21.97
C CYS A 205 24.62 -11.92 -22.14
N LEU A 206 23.77 -12.74 -21.52
CA LEU A 206 23.88 -14.20 -21.58
C LEU A 206 23.44 -14.78 -22.93
N ILE A 207 22.47 -14.18 -23.63
CA ILE A 207 22.14 -14.54 -25.02
C ILE A 207 23.30 -14.16 -25.96
N TYR A 208 23.88 -12.96 -25.79
CA TYR A 208 25.07 -12.55 -26.52
C TYR A 208 26.24 -13.54 -26.32
N TYR A 209 26.46 -13.97 -25.07
CA TYR A 209 27.44 -14.99 -24.73
C TYR A 209 27.13 -16.33 -25.41
N ALA A 210 25.90 -16.82 -25.27
CA ALA A 210 25.45 -18.09 -25.83
C ALA A 210 25.50 -18.14 -27.37
N ARG A 211 25.56 -16.98 -28.05
CA ARG A 211 25.78 -16.92 -29.49
C ARG A 211 27.26 -16.90 -29.89
N ASN A 212 28.09 -16.14 -29.18
CA ASN A 212 29.49 -15.90 -29.58
C ASN A 212 30.49 -16.92 -29.03
N TYR A 213 30.17 -17.61 -27.95
CA TYR A 213 31.12 -18.45 -27.23
C TYR A 213 30.59 -19.87 -27.03
N GLN A 214 31.49 -20.85 -27.06
CA GLN A 214 31.19 -22.22 -26.67
C GLN A 214 31.18 -22.34 -25.15
N PHE A 215 30.26 -23.15 -24.65
CA PHE A 215 30.12 -23.39 -23.21
C PHE A 215 31.34 -24.12 -22.66
N THR A 216 31.97 -23.48 -21.68
CA THR A 216 32.94 -24.09 -20.75
C THR A 216 32.73 -23.43 -19.40
N TRP A 217 32.95 -24.12 -18.29
CA TRP A 217 32.81 -23.53 -16.95
C TRP A 217 33.65 -22.26 -16.77
N LYS A 218 34.84 -22.20 -17.39
CA LYS A 218 35.68 -21.00 -17.41
C LYS A 218 35.03 -19.84 -18.17
N ASN A 219 34.60 -20.05 -19.42
CA ASN A 219 33.96 -19.00 -20.22
C ASN A 219 32.63 -18.56 -19.59
N PHE A 220 31.91 -19.49 -18.98
CA PHE A 220 30.66 -19.22 -18.27
C PHE A 220 30.88 -18.35 -17.02
N ALA A 221 31.91 -18.63 -16.23
CA ALA A 221 32.29 -17.80 -15.09
C ALA A 221 32.67 -16.38 -15.54
N ILE A 222 33.48 -16.26 -16.61
CA ILE A 222 33.84 -14.96 -17.20
C ILE A 222 32.60 -14.21 -17.70
N ALA A 223 31.67 -14.89 -18.36
CA ALA A 223 30.44 -14.29 -18.85
C ALA A 223 29.57 -13.75 -17.71
N ASN A 224 29.44 -14.48 -16.60
CA ASN A 224 28.70 -14.01 -15.42
C ASN A 224 29.40 -12.82 -14.76
N LEU A 225 30.73 -12.83 -14.63
CA LEU A 225 31.49 -11.69 -14.11
C LEU A 225 31.36 -10.45 -15.00
N ALA A 226 31.43 -10.63 -16.32
CA ALA A 226 31.21 -9.54 -17.28
C ALA A 226 29.78 -8.99 -17.21
N THR A 227 28.79 -9.88 -17.09
CA THR A 227 27.38 -9.51 -16.92
C THR A 227 27.15 -8.73 -15.63
N LEU A 228 27.73 -9.17 -14.52
CA LEU A 228 27.70 -8.45 -13.25
C LEU A 228 28.38 -7.08 -13.37
N GLY A 229 29.51 -7.00 -14.10
CA GLY A 229 30.18 -5.75 -14.42
C GLY A 229 29.28 -4.78 -15.19
N VAL A 230 28.58 -5.24 -16.23
CA VAL A 230 27.61 -4.43 -16.98
C VAL A 230 26.44 -3.99 -16.10
N LEU A 231 25.93 -4.88 -15.26
CA LEU A 231 24.83 -4.57 -14.35
C LEU A 231 25.24 -3.48 -13.34
N ILE A 232 26.40 -3.61 -12.69
CA ILE A 232 26.96 -2.60 -11.78
C ILE A 232 27.22 -1.29 -12.52
N PHE A 233 27.77 -1.36 -13.73
CA PHE A 233 28.04 -0.20 -14.57
C PHE A 233 26.77 0.60 -14.87
N VAL A 234 25.67 -0.07 -15.22
CA VAL A 234 24.39 0.58 -15.52
C VAL A 234 23.70 1.08 -14.24
N PHE A 235 23.50 0.22 -13.24
CA PHE A 235 22.71 0.54 -12.04
C PHE A 235 23.43 1.44 -11.03
N LYS A 236 24.72 1.17 -10.77
CA LYS A 236 25.47 1.82 -9.68
C LYS A 236 26.41 2.90 -10.17
N MET A 237 26.80 2.90 -11.44
CA MET A 237 27.77 3.87 -11.96
C MET A 237 27.13 4.93 -12.84
N ILE A 238 26.61 4.62 -14.04
CA ILE A 238 26.22 5.67 -15.00
C ILE A 238 25.16 6.62 -14.44
N PHE A 239 23.99 6.13 -14.05
CA PHE A 239 22.90 7.02 -13.63
C PHE A 239 23.21 7.75 -12.31
N PRO A 240 23.69 7.07 -11.25
CA PRO A 240 24.06 7.76 -10.00
C PRO A 240 25.22 8.74 -10.17
N LEU A 241 26.22 8.43 -11.00
CA LEU A 241 27.33 9.35 -11.28
C LEU A 241 26.85 10.60 -11.99
N ILE A 242 25.97 10.46 -13.00
CA ILE A 242 25.37 11.61 -13.69
C ILE A 242 24.61 12.48 -12.68
N MET A 243 23.72 11.89 -11.88
CA MET A 243 22.94 12.66 -10.90
C MET A 243 23.82 13.31 -9.82
N THR A 244 24.83 12.60 -9.32
CA THR A 244 25.80 13.13 -8.34
C THR A 244 26.65 14.26 -8.94
N MET A 245 27.09 14.10 -10.19
CA MET A 245 27.86 15.12 -10.90
C MET A 245 27.04 16.41 -11.04
N PHE A 246 25.77 16.30 -11.44
CA PHE A 246 24.87 17.45 -11.54
C PHE A 246 24.70 18.15 -10.19
N GLY A 247 24.39 17.42 -9.11
CA GLY A 247 24.24 17.99 -7.77
C GLY A 247 25.52 18.65 -7.24
N LYS A 248 26.69 18.02 -7.40
CA LYS A 248 27.97 18.58 -6.91
C LYS A 248 28.42 19.82 -7.69
N ILE A 249 28.29 19.80 -9.01
CA ILE A 249 28.64 20.97 -9.85
C ILE A 249 27.68 22.12 -9.57
N GLU A 250 26.40 21.84 -9.34
CA GLU A 250 25.40 22.83 -8.92
C GLU A 250 25.82 23.53 -7.62
N ILE A 251 26.13 22.78 -6.56
CA ILE A 251 26.60 23.36 -5.29
C ILE A 251 27.89 24.15 -5.50
N PHE A 252 28.87 23.61 -6.24
CA PHE A 252 30.14 24.30 -6.47
C PHE A 252 29.97 25.63 -7.24
N ALA A 253 29.16 25.63 -8.31
CA ALA A 253 28.91 26.82 -9.12
C ALA A 253 28.18 27.90 -8.32
N VAL A 254 27.15 27.52 -7.55
CA VAL A 254 26.32 28.47 -6.81
C VAL A 254 27.01 28.91 -5.52
N ASN A 255 27.33 27.97 -4.62
CA ASN A 255 27.89 28.31 -3.30
C ASN A 255 29.39 28.64 -3.36
N GLY A 256 30.13 28.05 -4.30
CA GLY A 256 31.58 28.24 -4.41
C GLY A 256 31.99 29.42 -5.29
N ILE A 257 31.36 29.57 -6.46
CA ILE A 257 31.68 30.64 -7.43
C ILE A 257 30.73 31.84 -7.31
N GLY A 258 29.53 31.67 -6.73
CA GLY A 258 28.53 32.73 -6.61
C GLY A 258 27.68 32.91 -7.86
N LEU A 259 27.55 31.88 -8.71
CA LEU A 259 26.67 31.93 -9.88
C LEU A 259 25.19 31.75 -9.49
N PRO A 260 24.23 32.22 -10.31
CA PRO A 260 22.80 31.98 -10.07
C PRO A 260 22.43 30.50 -10.03
N PHE A 261 21.30 30.18 -9.40
CA PHE A 261 20.73 28.83 -9.40
C PHE A 261 20.63 28.24 -10.81
N HIS A 262 20.82 26.92 -10.89
CA HIS A 262 20.86 26.10 -12.10
C HIS A 262 22.06 26.35 -13.03
N SER A 263 22.97 27.28 -12.71
CA SER A 263 24.18 27.50 -13.52
C SER A 263 25.08 26.27 -13.55
N GLY A 264 25.25 25.58 -12.41
CA GLY A 264 26.06 24.36 -12.36
C GLY A 264 25.39 23.20 -13.08
N THR A 265 24.06 23.14 -13.09
CA THR A 265 23.26 22.20 -13.89
C THR A 265 23.52 22.39 -15.39
N VAL A 266 23.53 23.63 -15.89
CA VAL A 266 23.86 23.93 -17.29
C VAL A 266 25.31 23.57 -17.61
N ILE A 267 26.25 23.90 -16.72
CA ILE A 267 27.67 23.52 -16.88
C ILE A 267 27.81 22.00 -16.93
N ALA A 268 27.17 21.26 -16.01
CA ALA A 268 27.19 19.81 -15.97
C ALA A 268 26.62 19.20 -17.25
N PHE A 269 25.54 19.77 -17.80
CA PHE A 269 24.98 19.36 -19.08
C PHE A 269 25.96 19.59 -20.25
N ILE A 270 26.60 20.77 -20.33
CA ILE A 270 27.62 21.05 -21.35
C ILE A 270 28.80 20.08 -21.25
N LEU A 271 29.26 19.80 -20.02
CA LEU A 271 30.33 18.83 -19.77
C LEU A 271 29.92 17.41 -20.18
N LEU A 272 28.68 17.00 -19.92
CA LEU A 272 28.15 15.72 -20.36
C LEU A 272 28.12 15.60 -21.90
N VAL A 273 27.65 16.64 -22.59
CA VAL A 273 27.64 16.71 -24.06
C VAL A 273 29.05 16.70 -24.63
N ALA A 274 29.97 17.48 -24.05
CA ALA A 274 31.38 17.48 -24.44
C ALA A 274 32.01 16.10 -24.21
N GLY A 275 31.74 15.46 -23.07
CA GLY A 275 32.18 14.10 -22.76
C GLY A 275 31.68 13.09 -23.79
N CYS A 276 30.40 13.14 -24.17
CA CYS A 276 29.84 12.31 -25.24
C CYS A 276 30.52 12.58 -26.59
N TYR A 277 30.73 13.85 -26.96
CA TYR A 277 31.42 14.23 -28.20
C TYR A 277 32.85 13.68 -28.26
N PHE A 278 33.64 13.88 -27.20
CA PHE A 278 35.01 13.37 -27.13
C PHE A 278 35.06 11.84 -27.09
N MET A 279 34.11 11.18 -26.42
CA MET A 279 33.97 9.72 -26.43
C MET A 279 33.72 9.19 -27.84
N ILE A 280 32.79 9.79 -28.60
CA ILE A 280 32.53 9.42 -30.00
C ILE A 280 33.76 9.68 -30.87
N ARG A 281 34.40 10.85 -30.71
CA ARG A 281 35.60 11.21 -31.48
C ARG A 281 36.74 10.22 -31.24
N TRP A 282 37.00 9.86 -29.98
CA TRP A 282 37.97 8.85 -29.60
C TRP A 282 37.60 7.48 -30.19
N ALA A 283 36.34 7.06 -30.08
CA ALA A 283 35.88 5.78 -30.57
C ALA A 283 36.03 5.64 -32.09
N ARG A 284 35.80 6.72 -32.86
CA ARG A 284 36.03 6.76 -34.31
C ARG A 284 37.49 6.49 -34.71
N GLN A 285 38.44 6.81 -33.84
CA GLN A 285 39.87 6.56 -34.09
C GLN A 285 40.28 5.11 -33.76
N GLN A 286 39.43 4.35 -33.09
CA GLN A 286 39.74 2.98 -32.69
C GLN A 286 39.54 1.99 -33.85
N VAL A 287 40.52 1.10 -34.03
CA VAL A 287 40.46 0.01 -35.03
C VAL A 287 39.44 -1.07 -34.64
N LYS A 288 39.27 -1.33 -33.33
CA LYS A 288 38.36 -2.37 -32.84
C LYS A 288 36.91 -1.85 -32.79
N LYS A 289 36.03 -2.48 -33.58
CA LYS A 289 34.58 -2.18 -33.62
C LYS A 289 33.86 -2.22 -32.26
N VAL A 290 34.36 -3.03 -31.32
CA VAL A 290 33.79 -3.15 -29.97
C VAL A 290 33.82 -1.81 -29.23
N TYR A 291 34.90 -1.02 -29.37
CA TYR A 291 34.99 0.29 -28.71
C TYR A 291 34.02 1.31 -29.31
N GLN A 292 33.79 1.26 -30.63
CA GLN A 292 32.79 2.08 -31.31
C GLN A 292 31.38 1.75 -30.84
N THR A 293 31.06 0.45 -30.76
CA THR A 293 29.76 -0.04 -30.30
C THR A 293 29.51 0.31 -28.84
N ALA A 294 30.51 0.13 -27.97
CA ALA A 294 30.40 0.48 -26.55
C ALA A 294 30.19 1.98 -26.33
N ALA A 295 30.97 2.82 -27.01
CA ALA A 295 30.82 4.28 -26.93
C ALA A 295 29.43 4.74 -27.40
N LEU A 296 28.95 4.24 -28.54
CA LEU A 296 27.61 4.56 -29.03
C LEU A 296 26.52 4.05 -28.09
N SER A 297 26.68 2.85 -27.53
CA SER A 297 25.73 2.29 -26.56
C SER A 297 25.60 3.18 -25.32
N ILE A 298 26.73 3.64 -24.75
CA ILE A 298 26.73 4.56 -23.61
C ILE A 298 26.05 5.88 -23.97
N VAL A 299 26.42 6.49 -25.10
CA VAL A 299 25.83 7.76 -25.54
C VAL A 299 24.33 7.63 -25.76
N PHE A 300 23.87 6.60 -26.46
CA PHE A 300 22.44 6.38 -26.69
C PHE A 300 21.69 6.06 -25.40
N MET A 301 22.30 5.35 -24.45
CA MET A 301 21.70 5.17 -23.13
C MET A 301 21.51 6.51 -22.38
N ILE A 302 22.51 7.41 -22.45
CA ILE A 302 22.40 8.76 -21.88
C ILE A 302 21.31 9.57 -22.60
N ILE A 303 21.21 9.48 -23.93
CA ILE A 303 20.14 10.14 -24.69
C ILE A 303 18.77 9.62 -24.26
N GLY A 304 18.61 8.29 -24.11
CA GLY A 304 17.36 7.70 -23.60
C GLY A 304 17.01 8.18 -22.19
N PHE A 305 18.02 8.26 -21.31
CA PHE A 305 17.85 8.79 -19.96
C PHE A 305 17.49 10.28 -19.93
N GLY A 306 17.76 11.03 -21.01
CA GLY A 306 17.40 12.44 -21.13
C GLY A 306 15.91 12.74 -20.96
N CYS A 307 15.01 11.75 -21.11
CA CYS A 307 13.59 11.92 -20.82
C CYS A 307 13.31 12.37 -19.36
N TRP A 308 14.18 11.99 -18.41
CA TRP A 308 14.08 12.40 -17.00
C TRP A 308 14.18 13.90 -16.76
N LEU A 309 14.71 14.67 -17.72
CA LEU A 309 14.75 16.13 -17.62
C LEU A 309 13.35 16.76 -17.51
N VAL A 310 12.29 16.05 -17.91
CA VAL A 310 10.91 16.54 -17.74
C VAL A 310 10.58 16.78 -16.26
N ILE A 311 11.07 15.93 -15.34
CA ILE A 311 10.75 16.00 -13.92
C ILE A 311 11.20 17.34 -13.30
N PRO A 312 12.49 17.74 -13.34
CA PRO A 312 12.92 19.01 -12.77
C PRO A 312 12.36 20.21 -13.54
N ILE A 313 12.18 20.10 -14.86
CA ILE A 313 11.58 21.17 -15.67
C ILE A 313 10.14 21.44 -15.19
N ARG A 314 9.37 20.38 -14.95
CA ARG A 314 8.00 20.50 -14.47
C ARG A 314 7.96 20.91 -13.01
N ALA A 315 8.80 20.38 -12.14
CA ALA A 315 8.90 20.82 -10.74
C ALA A 315 9.13 22.34 -10.63
N ASN A 316 10.03 22.91 -11.45
CA ASN A 316 10.26 24.38 -11.51
C ASN A 316 9.02 25.18 -11.96
N ALA A 317 8.16 24.59 -12.80
CA ALA A 317 6.90 25.20 -13.20
C ALA A 317 5.82 25.15 -12.11
N ASN A 318 6.11 24.50 -10.97
CA ASN A 318 5.25 24.45 -9.78
C ASN A 318 3.83 23.90 -10.06
N PRO A 319 3.69 22.70 -10.67
CA PRO A 319 2.39 22.10 -10.96
C PRO A 319 1.57 21.89 -9.68
N PRO A 320 0.24 21.70 -9.81
CA PRO A 320 -0.65 21.35 -8.70
C PRO A 320 -0.14 20.17 -7.89
N MET A 321 0.20 19.06 -8.56
CA MET A 321 0.85 17.90 -7.97
C MET A 321 2.36 17.96 -8.24
N ASN A 322 3.14 18.20 -7.18
CA ASN A 322 4.59 18.31 -7.27
C ASN A 322 5.27 17.51 -6.15
N LEU A 323 5.07 16.19 -6.12
CA LEU A 323 5.57 15.35 -5.03
C LEU A 323 7.09 15.48 -4.92
N ASN A 324 7.57 15.66 -3.68
CA ASN A 324 8.96 15.92 -3.32
C ASN A 324 9.59 17.23 -3.83
N ASN A 325 8.93 17.96 -4.73
CA ASN A 325 9.45 19.15 -5.42
C ASN A 325 10.93 19.04 -5.86
N PRO A 326 11.28 18.14 -6.79
CA PRO A 326 12.66 17.97 -7.24
C PRO A 326 13.07 19.04 -8.28
N ASP A 327 12.94 20.32 -7.93
CA ASP A 327 13.19 21.48 -8.81
C ASP A 327 14.68 21.83 -8.97
N THR A 328 15.57 21.22 -8.19
CA THR A 328 17.02 21.46 -8.22
C THR A 328 17.79 20.18 -8.52
N ALA A 329 19.06 20.30 -8.94
CA ALA A 329 19.89 19.13 -9.20
C ALA A 329 20.14 18.26 -7.94
N ILE A 330 20.17 18.88 -6.76
CA ILE A 330 20.26 18.17 -5.48
C ILE A 330 18.94 17.45 -5.18
N GLY A 331 17.80 18.15 -5.29
CA GLY A 331 16.48 17.54 -5.11
C GLY A 331 16.22 16.39 -6.08
N MET A 332 16.67 16.50 -7.33
CA MET A 332 16.61 15.41 -8.31
C MET A 332 17.45 14.19 -7.93
N LEU A 333 18.62 14.39 -7.33
CA LEU A 333 19.45 13.29 -6.83
C LEU A 333 18.74 12.57 -5.68
N ASP A 334 18.14 13.32 -4.76
CA ASP A 334 17.40 12.77 -3.63
C ASP A 334 16.15 12.02 -4.07
N TYR A 335 15.44 12.58 -5.06
CA TYR A 335 14.29 11.97 -5.71
C TYR A 335 14.67 10.67 -6.43
N TYR A 336 15.78 10.66 -7.19
CA TYR A 336 16.30 9.45 -7.84
C TYR A 336 16.69 8.36 -6.82
N ASN A 337 17.35 8.74 -5.74
CA ASN A 337 17.77 7.81 -4.68
C ASN A 337 16.63 7.38 -3.76
N ARG A 338 15.49 8.06 -3.83
CA ARG A 338 14.31 7.86 -2.97
C ARG A 338 14.63 8.05 -1.49
N GLU A 339 15.41 9.08 -1.15
CA GLU A 339 15.88 9.33 0.22
C GLU A 339 14.74 9.46 1.24
N GLN A 340 13.55 9.87 0.79
CA GLN A 340 12.36 9.98 1.63
C GLN A 340 11.88 8.66 2.25
N TYR A 341 12.16 7.51 1.63
CA TYR A 341 11.71 6.20 2.14
C TYR A 341 12.71 5.55 3.11
N GLY A 342 13.87 6.18 3.33
CA GLY A 342 14.94 5.61 4.14
C GLY A 342 15.70 4.48 3.44
N ASP A 343 16.45 3.71 4.21
CA ASP A 343 17.25 2.57 3.75
C ASP A 343 17.02 1.36 4.65
N TRP A 344 17.19 0.16 4.13
CA TRP A 344 17.03 -1.08 4.87
C TRP A 344 18.18 -2.06 4.60
N PRO A 345 18.55 -2.87 5.61
CA PRO A 345 19.69 -3.76 5.46
C PRO A 345 19.34 -4.93 4.52
N THR A 346 20.13 -5.08 3.45
CA THR A 346 19.98 -6.17 2.48
C THR A 346 20.92 -7.34 2.77
N ILE A 347 22.23 -7.08 2.89
CA ILE A 347 23.27 -8.11 3.10
C ILE A 347 23.78 -8.14 4.55
N TYR A 348 23.89 -6.99 5.19
CA TYR A 348 24.47 -6.89 6.54
C TYR A 348 23.85 -5.69 7.28
N GLY A 349 23.36 -5.90 8.49
CA GLY A 349 22.72 -4.86 9.28
C GLY A 349 21.88 -5.39 10.43
N GLN A 350 21.05 -4.51 10.99
CA GLN A 350 20.28 -4.76 12.21
C GLN A 350 19.11 -5.73 11.99
N ASN A 351 18.74 -6.44 13.07
CA ASN A 351 17.48 -7.17 13.19
C ASN A 351 16.48 -6.38 14.04
N TYR A 352 15.19 -6.69 13.91
CA TYR A 352 14.11 -6.00 14.64
C TYR A 352 14.27 -6.02 16.16
N THR A 353 14.94 -7.05 16.69
CA THR A 353 15.26 -7.20 18.12
C THR A 353 16.09 -6.04 18.69
N ALA A 354 16.81 -5.30 17.84
CA ALA A 354 17.50 -4.09 18.28
C ALA A 354 16.54 -3.01 18.82
N SER A 355 15.28 -3.03 18.37
CA SER A 355 14.24 -2.13 18.87
C SER A 355 13.55 -2.67 20.13
N LEU A 356 13.77 -3.93 20.50
CA LEU A 356 13.23 -4.55 21.72
C LEU A 356 14.23 -4.51 22.88
N ASP A 357 15.52 -4.37 22.59
CA ASP A 357 16.59 -4.29 23.60
C ASP A 357 16.94 -2.82 23.94
N PHE A 358 17.16 -2.54 25.23
CA PHE A 358 17.54 -1.19 25.69
C PHE A 358 18.89 -0.72 25.11
N ASN A 359 19.83 -1.67 24.97
CA ASN A 359 21.17 -1.48 24.44
C ASN A 359 21.27 -1.91 22.96
N GLY A 360 20.13 -2.08 22.28
CA GLY A 360 20.10 -2.49 20.87
C GLY A 360 20.62 -1.43 19.89
N MET A 361 20.64 -0.16 20.30
CA MET A 361 21.28 0.96 19.60
C MET A 361 22.40 1.52 20.46
N GLU A 362 23.57 1.79 19.86
CA GLU A 362 24.70 2.41 20.57
C GLU A 362 24.30 3.83 21.01
N LYS A 363 24.73 4.22 22.22
CA LYS A 363 24.57 5.57 22.76
C LYS A 363 25.93 6.24 22.91
N ASN A 364 25.97 7.57 22.78
CA ASN A 364 27.12 8.40 23.10
C ASN A 364 27.25 8.54 24.64
N GLU A 365 28.36 9.13 25.10
CA GLU A 365 28.60 9.37 26.53
C GLU A 365 27.52 10.26 27.19
N ASP A 366 26.84 11.10 26.39
CA ASP A 366 25.74 11.95 26.83
C ASP A 366 24.37 11.23 26.85
N GLY A 367 24.33 9.92 26.57
CA GLY A 367 23.13 9.09 26.53
C GLY A 367 22.31 9.19 25.24
N SER A 368 22.66 10.08 24.29
CA SER A 368 21.99 10.19 23.00
C SER A 368 22.34 9.01 22.08
N TYR A 369 21.43 8.59 21.20
CA TYR A 369 21.74 7.54 20.24
C TYR A 369 22.85 7.96 19.26
N LYS A 370 23.84 7.08 19.11
CA LYS A 370 24.96 7.28 18.20
C LYS A 370 24.48 7.17 16.75
N GLN A 371 25.00 8.07 15.93
CA GLN A 371 24.57 8.26 14.55
C GLN A 371 25.78 8.40 13.62
N GLU A 372 25.70 7.78 12.45
CA GLU A 372 26.67 7.94 11.37
C GLU A 372 26.07 8.80 10.26
N LYS A 373 26.85 9.79 9.79
CA LYS A 373 26.42 10.68 8.71
C LYS A 373 26.40 9.93 7.37
N LYS A 374 25.23 9.90 6.72
CA LYS A 374 24.98 9.33 5.38
C LYS A 374 25.12 10.37 4.27
N GLY A 375 24.77 11.63 4.53
CA GLY A 375 24.76 12.68 3.51
C GLY A 375 24.43 14.06 4.08
N ASP A 376 24.53 15.09 3.25
CA ASP A 376 24.10 16.45 3.57
C ASP A 376 22.70 16.70 3.02
N GLU A 377 21.92 17.53 3.72
CA GLU A 377 20.62 18.02 3.24
C GLU A 377 20.73 19.50 2.89
N TYR A 378 20.35 19.82 1.65
CA TYR A 378 20.39 21.19 1.13
C TYR A 378 19.00 21.66 0.79
N GLU A 379 18.78 22.95 1.02
CA GLU A 379 17.57 23.66 0.63
C GLU A 379 17.96 24.92 -0.16
N LYS A 380 17.13 25.26 -1.14
CA LYS A 380 17.32 26.47 -1.94
C LYS A 380 16.95 27.69 -1.10
N ASP A 381 17.91 28.58 -0.84
CA ASP A 381 17.68 29.82 -0.10
C ASP A 381 17.65 31.01 -1.07
N GLU A 382 16.44 31.42 -1.44
CA GLU A 382 16.24 32.51 -2.41
C GLU A 382 16.69 33.89 -1.89
N LYS A 383 16.81 34.08 -0.57
CA LYS A 383 17.25 35.35 0.02
C LYS A 383 18.76 35.53 -0.14
N THR A 384 19.52 34.46 0.08
CA THR A 384 20.99 34.48 -0.04
C THR A 384 21.45 34.17 -1.46
N GLY A 385 20.59 33.58 -2.30
CA GLY A 385 20.96 33.09 -3.63
C GLY A 385 21.86 31.85 -3.59
N THR A 386 21.85 31.10 -2.48
CA THR A 386 22.72 29.93 -2.26
C THR A 386 21.92 28.70 -1.83
N TYR A 387 22.53 27.52 -1.92
CA TYR A 387 21.98 26.30 -1.31
C TYR A 387 22.44 26.22 0.15
N LYS A 388 21.52 26.47 1.07
CA LYS A 388 21.80 26.39 2.50
C LYS A 388 21.78 24.94 2.94
N LYS A 389 22.81 24.51 3.66
CA LYS A 389 22.80 23.21 4.32
C LYS A 389 21.87 23.29 5.54
N VAL A 390 20.76 22.54 5.52
CA VAL A 390 19.75 22.55 6.58
C VAL A 390 19.93 21.40 7.56
N GLY A 391 20.54 20.31 7.10
CA GLY A 391 20.65 19.08 7.88
C GLY A 391 21.77 18.17 7.42
N ASP A 392 21.92 17.11 8.19
CA ASP A 392 22.73 15.95 7.85
C ASP A 392 21.80 14.74 7.93
N ARG A 393 21.87 13.88 6.91
CA ARG A 393 21.21 12.58 6.96
C ARG A 393 22.03 11.67 7.85
N PHE A 394 21.37 11.04 8.81
CA PHE A 394 22.01 10.11 9.73
C PHE A 394 21.41 8.72 9.63
N ARG A 395 22.21 7.73 10.00
CA ARG A 395 21.76 6.38 10.28
C ARG A 395 22.17 6.03 11.71
N TYR A 396 21.27 5.39 12.46
CA TYR A 396 21.60 4.90 13.79
C TYR A 396 22.69 3.82 13.75
N VAL A 397 23.60 3.89 14.71
CA VAL A 397 24.59 2.84 14.94
C VAL A 397 23.98 1.81 15.87
N TYR A 398 23.76 0.62 15.34
CA TYR A 398 23.18 -0.49 16.11
C TYR A 398 24.28 -1.28 16.82
N ASN A 399 23.95 -1.82 17.99
CA ASN A 399 24.85 -2.70 18.72
C ASN A 399 25.16 -3.95 17.87
N LYS A 400 26.44 -4.33 17.83
CA LYS A 400 26.95 -5.48 17.07
C LYS A 400 26.25 -6.80 17.43
N GLU A 401 25.73 -6.93 18.65
CA GLU A 401 24.95 -8.10 19.08
C GLU A 401 23.66 -8.27 18.27
N HIS A 402 23.06 -7.19 17.76
CA HIS A 402 21.85 -7.24 16.93
C HIS A 402 22.11 -7.12 15.42
N ILE A 403 23.38 -6.97 15.01
CA ILE A 403 23.76 -6.92 13.60
C ILE A 403 24.08 -8.33 13.10
N SER A 404 23.43 -8.78 12.03
CA SER A 404 23.71 -10.07 11.40
C SER A 404 24.00 -9.96 9.91
N PHE A 405 24.60 -11.03 9.37
CA PHE A 405 24.59 -11.29 7.94
C PHE A 405 23.19 -11.75 7.52
N LEU A 406 22.70 -11.19 6.42
CA LEU A 406 21.39 -11.44 5.85
C LEU A 406 20.21 -11.22 6.84
N PRO A 407 20.07 -10.02 7.43
CA PRO A 407 18.93 -9.72 8.29
C PRO A 407 17.67 -9.57 7.43
N ARG A 408 16.73 -10.50 7.58
CA ARG A 408 15.43 -10.52 6.88
C ARG A 408 14.29 -10.05 7.76
N MET A 409 14.40 -10.26 9.07
CA MET A 409 13.51 -9.64 10.05
C MET A 409 14.19 -8.40 10.65
N PHE A 410 14.15 -7.28 9.92
CA PHE A 410 14.88 -6.05 10.29
C PHE A 410 13.99 -4.86 10.68
N ASN A 411 12.70 -4.91 10.34
CA ASN A 411 11.81 -3.76 10.46
C ASN A 411 11.36 -3.56 11.91
N ASP A 412 11.34 -2.30 12.35
CA ASP A 412 11.09 -1.84 13.71
C ASP A 412 9.67 -1.30 13.92
N ASP A 413 8.79 -1.40 12.92
CA ASP A 413 7.38 -1.10 13.08
C ASP A 413 6.75 -2.11 14.05
N LYS A 414 5.95 -1.60 15.00
CA LYS A 414 5.38 -2.40 16.08
C LYS A 414 4.51 -3.55 15.56
N ASP A 415 3.71 -3.29 14.53
CA ASP A 415 2.81 -4.31 13.96
C ASP A 415 3.60 -5.34 13.17
N VAL A 416 4.63 -4.91 12.43
CA VAL A 416 5.54 -5.82 11.71
C VAL A 416 6.34 -6.70 12.68
N MET A 417 6.83 -6.15 13.79
CA MET A 417 7.49 -6.93 14.84
C MET A 417 6.54 -7.97 15.46
N ALA A 418 5.28 -7.61 15.68
CA ALA A 418 4.27 -8.53 16.20
C ALA A 418 4.01 -9.68 15.23
N ASN A 419 4.00 -9.39 13.92
CA ASN A 419 3.87 -10.41 12.88
C ASN A 419 5.08 -11.37 12.87
N TYR A 420 6.32 -10.87 12.99
CA TYR A 420 7.49 -11.74 13.10
C TYR A 420 7.39 -12.70 14.29
N ILE A 421 7.05 -12.18 15.48
CA ILE A 421 6.89 -12.97 16.70
C ILE A 421 5.77 -14.00 16.53
N SER A 422 4.63 -13.62 15.94
CA SER A 422 3.50 -14.51 15.72
C SER A 422 3.81 -15.64 14.75
N MET A 423 4.69 -15.42 13.77
CA MET A 423 5.00 -16.39 12.72
C MET A 423 6.18 -17.30 13.07
N TYR A 424 7.22 -16.75 13.69
CA TYR A 424 8.51 -17.43 13.90
C TYR A 424 8.89 -17.59 15.37
N GLY A 425 8.01 -17.18 16.29
CA GLY A 425 8.23 -17.24 17.72
C GLY A 425 8.89 -15.96 18.27
N ALA A 426 8.67 -15.73 19.56
CA ALA A 426 9.25 -14.61 20.28
C ALA A 426 10.78 -14.79 20.42
N PRO A 427 11.58 -13.71 20.40
CA PRO A 427 13.02 -13.81 20.57
C PRO A 427 13.39 -14.18 22.01
N ASP A 428 14.35 -15.07 22.17
CA ASP A 428 14.90 -15.41 23.49
C ASP A 428 15.43 -14.16 24.20
N PHE A 429 15.35 -14.16 25.53
CA PHE A 429 15.90 -13.09 26.35
C PHE A 429 16.42 -13.61 27.69
N THR A 430 17.35 -12.88 28.28
CA THR A 430 17.92 -13.17 29.60
C THR A 430 17.79 -11.97 30.52
N PHE A 431 17.74 -12.21 31.83
CA PHE A 431 17.79 -11.14 32.83
C PHE A 431 19.10 -10.35 32.71
N ASN A 432 19.03 -9.03 32.83
CA ASN A 432 20.20 -8.16 32.73
C ASN A 432 20.91 -7.99 34.09
N PHE A 433 21.80 -8.92 34.42
CA PHE A 433 22.63 -8.83 35.64
C PHE A 433 23.68 -7.71 35.60
N ASP A 434 23.93 -7.11 34.43
CA ASP A 434 24.91 -6.02 34.31
C ASP A 434 24.34 -4.66 34.74
N ASN A 435 23.01 -4.55 34.87
CA ASN A 435 22.36 -3.35 35.36
C ASN A 435 22.19 -3.41 36.89
N PRO A 436 22.95 -2.61 37.66
CA PRO A 436 22.93 -2.65 39.12
C PRO A 436 21.57 -2.23 39.73
N ASP A 437 20.76 -1.46 38.99
CA ASP A 437 19.44 -1.00 39.46
C ASP A 437 18.39 -2.12 39.47
N VAL A 438 18.60 -3.18 38.68
CA VAL A 438 17.71 -4.34 38.61
C VAL A 438 18.33 -5.61 39.21
N ALA A 439 19.66 -5.76 39.17
CA ALA A 439 20.38 -6.99 39.53
C ALA A 439 19.99 -7.56 40.91
N ASP A 440 19.84 -6.70 41.91
CA ASP A 440 19.51 -7.06 43.30
C ASP A 440 18.07 -6.66 43.70
N ASN A 441 17.21 -6.29 42.74
CA ASN A 441 15.85 -5.82 43.00
C ASN A 441 14.82 -6.97 42.92
N PRO A 442 14.16 -7.36 44.04
CA PRO A 442 13.18 -8.45 44.03
C PRO A 442 11.96 -8.20 43.16
N GLU A 443 11.53 -6.94 43.01
CA GLU A 443 10.41 -6.57 42.15
C GLU A 443 10.78 -6.70 40.67
N ALA A 444 12.00 -6.32 40.30
CA ALA A 444 12.53 -6.50 38.95
C ALA A 444 12.59 -7.99 38.56
N MET A 445 13.06 -8.85 39.48
CA MET A 445 13.06 -10.29 39.28
C MET A 445 11.64 -10.85 39.10
N LYS A 446 10.67 -10.37 39.88
CA LYS A 446 9.26 -10.77 39.73
C LYS A 446 8.70 -10.39 38.36
N VAL A 447 8.95 -9.16 37.88
CA VAL A 447 8.51 -8.71 36.54
C VAL A 447 9.19 -9.55 35.44
N PHE A 448 10.47 -9.91 35.63
CA PHE A 448 11.16 -10.83 34.72
C PHE A 448 10.51 -12.22 34.72
N ASP A 449 10.22 -12.80 35.88
CA ASP A 449 9.56 -14.11 35.99
C ASP A 449 8.16 -14.10 35.36
N GLU A 450 7.38 -13.03 35.54
CA GLU A 450 6.08 -12.85 34.88
C GLU A 450 6.22 -12.75 33.36
N THR A 451 7.22 -12.00 32.87
CA THR A 451 7.50 -11.88 31.42
C THR A 451 7.97 -13.22 30.85
N LYS A 452 8.81 -13.95 31.59
CA LYS A 452 9.30 -15.28 31.23
C LYS A 452 8.19 -16.33 31.22
N ALA A 453 7.24 -16.27 32.16
CA ALA A 453 6.07 -17.14 32.15
C ALA A 453 5.24 -16.97 30.86
N LYS A 454 5.01 -15.72 30.43
CA LYS A 454 4.34 -15.44 29.14
C LYS A 454 5.13 -15.94 27.92
N TYR A 455 6.46 -15.95 28.00
CA TYR A 455 7.31 -16.51 26.96
C TYR A 455 7.19 -18.03 26.90
N GLU A 456 7.27 -18.70 28.06
CA GLU A 456 7.18 -20.16 28.18
C GLU A 456 5.79 -20.71 27.80
N ASP A 457 4.72 -19.96 28.06
CA ASP A 457 3.35 -20.33 27.65
C ASP A 457 2.96 -19.85 26.23
N GLY A 458 3.82 -19.07 25.58
CA GLY A 458 3.63 -18.55 24.21
C GLY A 458 2.64 -17.39 24.08
N SER A 459 2.22 -16.75 25.17
CA SER A 459 1.30 -15.60 25.17
C SER A 459 1.97 -14.23 25.07
N ILE A 460 3.31 -14.19 25.15
CA ILE A 460 4.09 -12.95 25.10
C ILE A 460 3.84 -12.13 23.82
N LYS A 461 3.81 -10.81 23.97
CA LYS A 461 3.61 -9.83 22.90
C LYS A 461 4.76 -8.86 22.82
N VAL A 462 4.87 -8.14 21.70
CA VAL A 462 5.83 -7.04 21.52
C VAL A 462 5.72 -6.00 22.63
N ASP A 463 4.50 -5.69 23.09
CA ASP A 463 4.29 -4.72 24.17
C ASP A 463 4.91 -5.15 25.49
N ASP A 464 4.97 -6.45 25.77
CA ASP A 464 5.62 -6.96 26.98
C ASP A 464 7.13 -6.67 26.95
N TYR A 465 7.79 -6.86 25.79
CA TYR A 465 9.20 -6.48 25.59
C TYR A 465 9.42 -4.97 25.72
N LEU A 466 8.59 -4.17 25.05
CA LEU A 466 8.72 -2.70 25.06
C LEU A 466 8.49 -2.11 26.46
N GLN A 467 7.61 -2.72 27.26
CA GLN A 467 7.36 -2.32 28.64
C GLN A 467 8.61 -2.50 29.51
N VAL A 468 9.26 -3.67 29.45
CA VAL A 468 10.43 -3.97 30.28
C VAL A 468 11.73 -3.34 29.75
N LYS A 469 11.79 -3.04 28.45
CA LYS A 469 12.92 -2.35 27.79
C LYS A 469 13.32 -1.06 28.50
N ASN A 470 12.35 -0.25 28.93
CA ASN A 470 12.63 1.06 29.54
C ASN A 470 13.40 0.98 30.87
N TYR A 471 13.39 -0.19 31.51
CA TYR A 471 14.08 -0.45 32.77
C TYR A 471 15.43 -1.17 32.57
N ASP A 472 15.84 -1.40 31.31
CA ASP A 472 17.00 -2.23 30.95
C ASP A 472 17.01 -3.58 31.70
N LEU A 473 15.82 -4.20 31.81
CA LEU A 473 15.59 -5.40 32.62
C LEU A 473 16.08 -6.68 31.93
N ILE A 474 15.99 -6.72 30.61
CA ILE A 474 16.28 -7.91 29.79
C ILE A 474 17.27 -7.60 28.69
N LYS A 475 18.05 -8.61 28.32
CA LYS A 475 18.86 -8.66 27.10
C LYS A 475 18.18 -9.56 26.08
N VAL A 476 17.81 -9.03 24.94
CA VAL A 476 17.09 -9.74 23.88
C VAL A 476 18.09 -10.32 22.89
N GLN A 477 17.97 -11.61 22.59
CA GLN A 477 18.82 -12.26 21.59
C GLN A 477 18.31 -11.96 20.18
N ARG A 478 19.24 -11.69 19.27
CA ARG A 478 18.90 -11.53 17.85
C ARG A 478 18.45 -12.85 17.21
N PRO A 479 17.68 -12.80 16.12
CA PRO A 479 17.40 -13.99 15.33
C PRO A 479 18.69 -14.57 14.73
N SER A 480 18.76 -15.91 14.71
CA SER A 480 19.84 -16.64 14.05
C SER A 480 19.79 -16.48 12.52
N LEU A 481 20.87 -16.86 11.83
CA LEU A 481 20.87 -16.95 10.37
C LEU A 481 19.81 -17.95 9.88
N MET A 482 19.59 -19.06 10.61
CA MET A 482 18.60 -20.06 10.23
C MET A 482 17.17 -19.52 10.30
N GLN A 483 16.82 -18.74 11.33
CA GLN A 483 15.51 -18.09 11.42
C GLN A 483 15.31 -17.04 10.32
N ASN A 484 16.34 -16.26 9.99
CA ASN A 484 16.28 -15.32 8.87
C ASN A 484 16.14 -16.03 7.52
N LEU A 485 16.83 -17.16 7.32
CA LEU A 485 16.70 -17.99 6.12
C LEU A 485 15.33 -18.68 6.05
N ASP A 486 14.79 -19.14 7.18
CA ASP A 486 13.44 -19.67 7.25
C ASP A 486 12.44 -18.59 6.82
N TYR A 487 12.47 -17.39 7.41
CA TYR A 487 11.61 -16.29 6.97
C TYR A 487 11.75 -15.96 5.48
N PHE A 488 12.98 -15.94 4.96
CA PHE A 488 13.23 -15.73 3.54
C PHE A 488 12.64 -16.83 2.66
N ILE A 489 12.73 -18.10 3.06
CA ILE A 489 12.30 -19.24 2.26
C ILE A 489 10.80 -19.49 2.43
N SER A 490 10.30 -19.60 3.66
CA SER A 490 8.91 -19.98 3.94
C SER A 490 7.94 -18.85 3.67
N PHE A 491 8.21 -17.63 4.13
CA PHE A 491 7.31 -16.49 3.89
C PHE A 491 7.67 -15.72 2.62
N GLN A 492 8.86 -15.10 2.57
CA GLN A 492 9.17 -14.15 1.49
C GLN A 492 9.19 -14.83 0.11
N ASN A 493 9.71 -16.06 -0.01
CA ASN A 493 9.68 -16.78 -1.29
C ASN A 493 8.52 -17.78 -1.38
N GLY A 494 8.18 -18.51 -0.32
CA GLY A 494 7.12 -19.52 -0.33
C GLY A 494 5.72 -18.90 -0.37
N TYR A 495 5.33 -18.27 0.74
CA TYR A 495 4.00 -17.66 0.85
C TYR A 495 3.81 -16.46 -0.08
N TYR A 496 4.82 -15.63 -0.28
CA TYR A 496 4.68 -14.44 -1.11
C TYR A 496 4.89 -14.78 -2.60
N PHE A 497 6.13 -15.01 -3.04
CA PHE A 497 6.40 -15.23 -4.47
C PHE A 497 5.74 -16.50 -5.05
N VAL A 498 5.97 -17.67 -4.47
CA VAL A 498 5.52 -18.94 -5.05
C VAL A 498 4.00 -18.99 -5.08
N ARG A 499 3.30 -18.47 -4.07
CA ARG A 499 1.82 -18.34 -4.11
C ARG A 499 1.35 -17.55 -5.33
N TYR A 500 1.95 -16.39 -5.60
CA TYR A 500 1.60 -15.59 -6.78
C TYR A 500 2.02 -16.24 -8.11
N LEU A 501 3.11 -17.01 -8.13
CA LEU A 501 3.45 -17.84 -9.29
C LEU A 501 2.36 -18.90 -9.53
N MET A 502 1.84 -19.52 -8.47
CA MET A 502 0.76 -20.51 -8.56
C MET A 502 -0.58 -19.87 -8.91
N TRP A 503 -0.89 -18.65 -8.46
CA TRP A 503 -2.07 -17.90 -8.93
C TRP A 503 -2.09 -17.78 -10.44
N ASN A 504 -0.94 -17.43 -11.02
CA ASN A 504 -0.83 -17.19 -12.46
C ASN A 504 -0.90 -18.49 -13.29
N PHE A 505 -0.48 -19.65 -12.75
CA PHE A 505 -0.27 -20.86 -13.57
C PHE A 505 -0.88 -22.17 -13.03
N VAL A 506 -1.55 -22.14 -11.88
CA VAL A 506 -2.26 -23.28 -11.26
C VAL A 506 -3.71 -22.92 -10.93
N GLY A 507 -3.94 -21.73 -10.36
CA GLY A 507 -5.26 -21.20 -10.02
C GLY A 507 -5.25 -20.43 -8.70
N ARG A 508 -6.34 -19.70 -8.43
CA ARG A 508 -6.49 -18.79 -7.28
C ARG A 508 -7.76 -19.12 -6.50
N GLN A 509 -7.67 -19.13 -5.18
CA GLN A 509 -8.79 -19.33 -4.27
C GLN A 509 -9.72 -18.12 -4.28
N ASN A 510 -9.16 -16.94 -4.02
CA ASN A 510 -9.79 -15.63 -4.13
C ASN A 510 -8.70 -14.54 -4.10
N ASP A 511 -9.09 -13.30 -4.39
CA ASP A 511 -8.26 -12.10 -4.48
C ASP A 511 -8.26 -11.27 -3.17
N LEU A 512 -8.72 -11.86 -2.07
CA LEU A 512 -8.66 -11.21 -0.77
C LEU A 512 -7.23 -11.29 -0.22
N GLU A 513 -6.80 -10.23 0.46
CA GLU A 513 -5.48 -10.22 1.08
C GLU A 513 -5.43 -11.24 2.22
N GLY A 514 -4.43 -12.12 2.18
CA GLY A 514 -4.30 -13.24 3.11
C GLY A 514 -3.23 -13.02 4.17
N HIS A 515 -3.45 -13.54 5.37
CA HIS A 515 -2.50 -13.54 6.49
C HIS A 515 -2.04 -14.96 6.88
N MET A 516 -1.88 -15.85 5.87
CA MET A 516 -1.59 -17.29 6.01
C MET A 516 -2.78 -18.18 6.40
N GLU A 517 -3.98 -17.63 6.55
CA GLU A 517 -5.20 -18.41 6.77
C GLU A 517 -5.65 -19.19 5.53
N ASN A 518 -6.38 -20.29 5.76
CA ASN A 518 -6.89 -21.16 4.70
C ASN A 518 -8.05 -20.57 3.87
N THR A 519 -8.54 -19.37 4.23
CA THR A 519 -9.72 -18.76 3.60
C THR A 519 -9.42 -17.66 2.60
N ARG A 520 -8.23 -17.04 2.64
CA ARG A 520 -7.93 -15.81 1.90
C ARG A 520 -6.65 -15.93 1.13
N GLY A 521 -6.68 -15.49 -0.12
CA GLY A 521 -5.51 -15.26 -0.92
C GLY A 521 -4.72 -16.51 -1.35
N ASN A 522 -5.22 -17.73 -1.10
CA ASN A 522 -4.47 -18.95 -1.43
C ASN A 522 -4.49 -19.28 -2.93
N TRP A 523 -3.60 -20.17 -3.36
CA TRP A 523 -3.68 -20.78 -4.69
C TRP A 523 -4.42 -22.12 -4.61
N ILE A 524 -5.21 -22.45 -5.62
CA ILE A 524 -5.88 -23.75 -5.74
C ILE A 524 -5.68 -24.31 -7.14
N SER A 525 -5.71 -25.64 -7.26
CA SER A 525 -5.56 -26.33 -8.54
C SER A 525 -6.89 -26.60 -9.25
N GLY A 526 -7.99 -26.72 -8.50
CA GLY A 526 -9.25 -27.26 -8.98
C GLY A 526 -9.36 -28.78 -8.88
N ILE A 527 -8.36 -29.44 -8.29
CA ILE A 527 -8.35 -30.87 -8.03
C ILE A 527 -8.66 -31.08 -6.54
N PRO A 528 -9.87 -31.56 -6.18
CA PRO A 528 -10.34 -31.53 -4.78
C PRO A 528 -9.41 -32.21 -3.78
N PHE A 529 -8.78 -33.34 -4.12
CA PHE A 529 -7.89 -34.03 -3.18
C PHE A 529 -6.58 -33.26 -2.91
N VAL A 530 -6.12 -32.44 -3.86
CA VAL A 530 -4.93 -31.59 -3.69
C VAL A 530 -5.32 -30.36 -2.88
N ASP A 531 -6.39 -29.69 -3.29
CA ASP A 531 -6.83 -28.45 -2.67
C ASP A 531 -7.28 -28.67 -1.23
N ASN A 532 -8.01 -29.76 -0.96
CA ASN A 532 -8.47 -30.11 0.38
C ASN A 532 -7.33 -30.54 1.30
N ALA A 533 -6.23 -31.08 0.75
CA ALA A 533 -5.05 -31.43 1.54
C ALA A 533 -4.21 -30.21 1.94
N LEU A 534 -4.25 -29.14 1.13
CA LEU A 534 -3.54 -27.90 1.41
C LEU A 534 -4.34 -26.97 2.33
N TRP A 535 -5.64 -26.80 2.07
CA TRP A 535 -6.43 -25.70 2.63
C TRP A 535 -7.74 -26.14 3.28
N GLY A 536 -7.94 -27.43 3.50
CA GLY A 536 -9.21 -27.97 4.01
C GLY A 536 -10.33 -27.99 2.95
N ASN A 537 -11.50 -28.48 3.33
CA ASN A 537 -12.59 -28.74 2.38
C ASN A 537 -13.09 -27.45 1.70
N GLN A 538 -12.73 -27.28 0.43
CA GLN A 538 -13.07 -26.07 -0.33
C GLN A 538 -14.58 -25.93 -0.59
N ASP A 539 -15.35 -27.02 -0.54
CA ASP A 539 -16.81 -26.98 -0.71
C ASP A 539 -17.52 -26.47 0.56
N GLU A 540 -16.84 -26.47 1.71
CA GLU A 540 -17.34 -25.94 2.98
C GLU A 540 -16.97 -24.46 3.21
N LEU A 541 -16.18 -23.84 2.31
CA LEU A 541 -15.80 -22.44 2.43
C LEU A 541 -17.04 -21.53 2.47
N PRO A 542 -17.12 -20.58 3.42
CA PRO A 542 -18.18 -19.60 3.44
C PRO A 542 -18.27 -18.82 2.12
N ALA A 543 -19.50 -18.51 1.68
CA ALA A 543 -19.78 -17.94 0.36
C ALA A 543 -18.97 -16.67 0.02
N LYS A 544 -18.62 -15.84 1.01
CA LYS A 544 -17.81 -14.63 0.80
C LYS A 544 -16.39 -14.91 0.27
N TYR A 545 -15.86 -16.11 0.51
CA TYR A 545 -14.52 -16.53 0.09
C TYR A 545 -14.50 -17.23 -1.27
N ASN A 546 -15.67 -17.58 -1.81
CA ASN A 546 -15.83 -18.15 -3.14
C ASN A 546 -16.51 -17.11 -4.04
N ASN A 547 -15.69 -16.32 -4.72
CA ASN A 547 -16.14 -15.16 -5.48
C ASN A 547 -15.75 -15.30 -6.97
N THR A 548 -16.03 -14.27 -7.77
CA THR A 548 -15.73 -14.27 -9.21
C THR A 548 -14.24 -14.38 -9.56
N SER A 549 -13.34 -14.23 -8.58
CA SER A 549 -11.89 -14.34 -8.74
C SER A 549 -11.35 -15.75 -8.45
N THR A 550 -12.20 -16.68 -8.01
CA THR A 550 -11.87 -18.11 -7.86
C THR A 550 -11.67 -18.76 -9.23
N VAL A 551 -10.44 -19.18 -9.54
CA VAL A 551 -10.06 -19.76 -10.85
C VAL A 551 -9.21 -21.02 -10.69
N LYS A 552 -9.34 -21.97 -11.63
CA LYS A 552 -8.79 -23.34 -11.56
C LYS A 552 -8.13 -23.72 -12.89
N PHE A 553 -6.81 -23.84 -12.92
CA PHE A 553 -6.05 -24.18 -14.13
C PHE A 553 -5.50 -25.62 -14.15
N PHE A 554 -5.79 -26.41 -13.12
CA PHE A 554 -5.50 -27.86 -13.07
C PHE A 554 -4.03 -28.21 -13.32
N PHE A 555 -3.12 -27.33 -12.90
CA PHE A 555 -1.67 -27.41 -13.15
C PHE A 555 -1.24 -27.40 -14.63
N LEU A 556 -2.17 -27.27 -15.60
CA LEU A 556 -1.83 -27.40 -17.03
C LEU A 556 -0.78 -26.37 -17.49
N PRO A 557 -0.91 -25.07 -17.18
CA PRO A 557 0.11 -24.08 -17.54
C PRO A 557 1.44 -24.34 -16.82
N LEU A 558 1.41 -24.65 -15.51
CA LEU A 558 2.60 -24.98 -14.72
C LEU A 558 3.37 -26.16 -15.33
N LEU A 559 2.69 -27.26 -15.64
CA LEU A 559 3.30 -28.47 -16.20
C LEU A 559 3.92 -28.21 -17.58
N LEU A 560 3.27 -27.41 -18.43
CA LEU A 560 3.87 -26.97 -19.70
C LEU A 560 5.13 -26.14 -19.44
N GLY A 561 5.09 -25.20 -18.50
CA GLY A 561 6.25 -24.39 -18.12
C GLY A 561 7.42 -25.24 -17.62
N LEU A 562 7.17 -26.18 -16.70
CA LEU A 562 8.20 -27.09 -16.18
C LEU A 562 8.78 -27.99 -17.28
N LEU A 563 7.93 -28.50 -18.19
CA LEU A 563 8.37 -29.29 -19.33
C LEU A 563 9.26 -28.46 -20.28
N GLY A 564 8.87 -27.22 -20.58
CA GLY A 564 9.64 -26.33 -21.44
C GLY A 564 10.97 -25.89 -20.82
N LEU A 565 10.97 -25.65 -19.51
CA LEU A 565 12.17 -25.39 -18.72
C LEU A 565 13.15 -26.56 -18.87
N TYR A 566 12.69 -27.78 -18.61
CA TYR A 566 13.50 -28.99 -18.78
C TYR A 566 13.96 -29.20 -20.23
N PHE A 567 13.06 -29.00 -21.20
CA PHE A 567 13.37 -29.16 -22.62
C PHE A 567 14.46 -28.19 -23.09
N GLN A 568 14.39 -26.93 -22.66
CA GLN A 568 15.40 -25.93 -23.00
C GLN A 568 16.73 -26.21 -22.30
N MET A 569 16.71 -26.51 -20.99
CA MET A 569 17.91 -26.80 -20.20
C MET A 569 18.78 -27.90 -20.85
N ASN A 570 18.15 -28.96 -21.34
CA ASN A 570 18.87 -30.09 -21.93
C ASN A 570 19.37 -29.86 -23.36
N ARG A 571 18.79 -28.91 -24.11
CA ARG A 571 19.12 -28.71 -25.53
C ARG A 571 19.88 -27.41 -25.82
N ASP A 572 19.67 -26.38 -25.01
CA ASP A 572 20.29 -25.07 -25.13
C ASP A 572 20.50 -24.43 -23.75
N PHE A 573 21.47 -24.96 -23.01
CA PHE A 573 21.81 -24.51 -21.67
C PHE A 573 22.14 -23.00 -21.59
N GLY A 574 22.79 -22.44 -22.62
CA GLY A 574 23.18 -21.03 -22.63
C GLY A 574 21.98 -20.08 -22.65
N ARG A 575 21.02 -20.30 -23.55
CA ARG A 575 19.79 -19.49 -23.61
C ARG A 575 18.83 -19.85 -22.48
N PHE A 576 18.82 -21.10 -22.00
CA PHE A 576 18.12 -21.47 -20.78
C PHE A 576 18.59 -20.63 -19.59
N TYR A 577 19.91 -20.56 -19.35
CA TYR A 577 20.46 -19.80 -18.23
C TYR A 577 20.19 -18.29 -18.36
N ALA A 578 20.15 -17.76 -19.58
CA ALA A 578 19.72 -16.39 -19.82
C ALA A 578 18.28 -16.12 -19.35
N ILE A 579 17.32 -16.98 -19.73
CA ILE A 579 15.91 -16.84 -19.29
C ILE A 579 15.79 -17.10 -17.78
N LEU A 580 16.53 -18.07 -17.24
CA LEU A 580 16.60 -18.32 -15.80
C LEU A 580 17.11 -17.10 -15.03
N SER A 581 18.11 -16.39 -15.56
CA SER A 581 18.62 -15.16 -14.93
C SER A 581 17.55 -14.07 -14.82
N LEU A 582 16.74 -13.90 -15.88
CA LEU A 582 15.60 -12.97 -15.87
C LEU A 582 14.56 -13.43 -14.84
N PHE A 583 14.18 -14.71 -14.85
CA PHE A 583 13.23 -15.28 -13.90
C PHE A 583 13.67 -15.06 -12.44
N VAL A 584 14.91 -15.40 -12.09
CA VAL A 584 15.42 -15.28 -10.71
C VAL A 584 15.54 -13.82 -10.27
N LEU A 585 16.04 -12.92 -11.13
CA LEU A 585 16.21 -11.52 -10.76
C LEU A 585 14.87 -10.79 -10.62
N THR A 586 13.90 -11.10 -11.47
CA THR A 586 12.54 -10.55 -11.40
C THR A 586 11.63 -11.34 -10.45
N SER A 587 12.18 -12.30 -9.71
CA SER A 587 11.49 -12.96 -8.61
C SER A 587 12.23 -12.81 -7.28
N VAL A 588 12.99 -13.84 -6.90
CA VAL A 588 13.78 -13.92 -5.67
C VAL A 588 14.66 -12.68 -5.49
N GLY A 589 15.21 -12.15 -6.59
CA GLY A 589 16.05 -10.95 -6.57
C GLY A 589 15.33 -9.67 -6.15
N ILE A 590 14.10 -9.45 -6.62
CA ILE A 590 13.28 -8.30 -6.20
C ILE A 590 12.93 -8.44 -4.72
N ILE A 591 12.46 -9.61 -4.30
CA ILE A 591 12.08 -9.87 -2.89
C ILE A 591 13.27 -9.71 -1.94
N PHE A 592 14.43 -10.20 -2.35
CA PHE A 592 15.67 -9.99 -1.63
C PHE A 592 15.98 -8.49 -1.47
N TYR A 593 15.88 -7.73 -2.56
CA TYR A 593 16.20 -6.32 -2.58
C TYR A 593 15.20 -5.47 -1.80
N THR A 594 13.90 -5.72 -1.92
CA THR A 594 12.85 -4.93 -1.24
C THR A 594 12.66 -5.33 0.21
N GLY A 595 13.07 -6.54 0.60
CA GLY A 595 12.93 -7.00 1.98
C GLY A 595 11.47 -7.05 2.42
N VAL A 596 10.60 -7.67 1.61
CA VAL A 596 9.15 -7.77 1.81
C VAL A 596 8.81 -8.09 3.26
N LYS A 597 7.89 -7.32 3.84
CA LYS A 597 7.45 -7.42 5.23
C LYS A 597 6.17 -8.27 5.33
N PRO A 598 5.89 -8.91 6.47
CA PRO A 598 4.66 -9.66 6.64
C PRO A 598 3.45 -8.72 6.72
N PHE A 599 2.46 -9.00 5.86
CA PHE A 599 1.13 -8.37 5.86
C PHE A 599 1.16 -6.84 5.70
N GLU A 600 1.87 -6.38 4.66
CA GLU A 600 1.81 -4.97 4.22
C GLU A 600 0.38 -4.62 3.76
N PRO A 601 -0.10 -3.36 3.89
CA PRO A 601 -1.48 -2.96 3.53
C PRO A 601 -1.94 -3.27 2.09
N ARG A 602 -0.99 -3.60 1.21
CA ARG A 602 -1.21 -4.14 -0.14
C ARG A 602 0.03 -4.93 -0.53
N GLU A 603 -0.16 -6.18 -0.93
CA GLU A 603 0.90 -6.98 -1.54
C GLU A 603 1.17 -6.54 -2.98
N ARG A 604 2.44 -6.54 -3.41
CA ARG A 604 2.90 -5.94 -4.67
C ARG A 604 3.32 -7.01 -5.69
N ASP A 605 2.41 -7.92 -6.01
CA ASP A 605 2.64 -9.02 -6.95
C ASP A 605 3.03 -8.55 -8.36
N TYR A 606 2.52 -7.40 -8.79
CA TYR A 606 2.87 -6.72 -10.04
C TYR A 606 4.37 -6.41 -10.18
N ALA A 607 5.12 -6.27 -9.08
CA ALA A 607 6.58 -6.12 -9.15
C ALA A 607 7.28 -7.37 -9.73
N MET A 608 6.63 -8.54 -9.62
CA MET A 608 7.14 -9.85 -9.99
C MET A 608 6.71 -10.29 -11.40
N VAL A 609 5.95 -9.46 -12.12
CA VAL A 609 5.37 -9.78 -13.44
C VAL A 609 6.42 -10.19 -14.48
N GLY A 610 7.65 -9.68 -14.37
CA GLY A 610 8.79 -10.08 -15.22
C GLY A 610 9.15 -11.56 -15.09
N SER A 611 8.92 -12.17 -13.91
CA SER A 611 9.17 -13.60 -13.70
C SER A 611 8.07 -14.45 -14.33
N PHE A 612 6.82 -13.99 -14.30
CA PHE A 612 5.70 -14.64 -14.97
C PHE A 612 5.86 -14.59 -16.49
N TYR A 613 6.36 -13.46 -17.01
CA TYR A 613 6.77 -13.32 -18.41
C TYR A 613 7.83 -14.36 -18.80
N ALA A 614 8.89 -14.50 -18.00
CA ALA A 614 9.94 -15.49 -18.24
C ALA A 614 9.41 -16.93 -18.17
N PHE A 615 8.52 -17.23 -17.22
CA PHE A 615 7.90 -18.54 -17.11
C PHE A 615 7.00 -18.88 -18.30
N ALA A 616 6.28 -17.89 -18.86
CA ALA A 616 5.45 -18.07 -20.05
C ALA A 616 6.26 -18.40 -21.32
N ILE A 617 7.53 -17.96 -21.40
CA ILE A 617 8.45 -18.41 -22.44
C ILE A 617 8.62 -19.93 -22.36
N TRP A 618 8.80 -20.47 -21.14
CA TRP A 618 8.88 -21.91 -20.94
C TRP A 618 7.57 -22.62 -21.21
N ILE A 619 6.40 -22.02 -20.93
CA ILE A 619 5.11 -22.61 -21.34
C ILE A 619 5.07 -22.84 -22.85
N GLY A 620 5.48 -21.84 -23.64
CA GLY A 620 5.59 -21.98 -25.09
C GLY A 620 6.60 -23.06 -25.52
N LEU A 621 7.78 -23.11 -24.88
CA LEU A 621 8.78 -24.15 -25.15
C LEU A 621 8.30 -25.56 -24.75
N GLY A 622 7.44 -25.69 -23.74
CA GLY A 622 6.83 -26.95 -23.32
C GLY A 622 5.82 -27.46 -24.33
N ALA A 623 4.98 -26.58 -24.86
CA ALA A 623 4.11 -26.91 -25.99
C ALA A 623 4.93 -27.37 -27.21
N ALA A 624 6.06 -26.71 -27.48
CA ALA A 624 6.99 -27.12 -28.54
C ALA A 624 7.59 -28.50 -28.29
N ALA A 625 7.94 -28.83 -27.04
CA ALA A 625 8.45 -30.15 -26.66
C ALA A 625 7.44 -31.27 -26.95
N ILE A 626 6.17 -31.06 -26.61
CA ILE A 626 5.08 -32.02 -26.87
C ILE A 626 4.88 -32.21 -28.38
N LEU A 627 4.76 -31.11 -29.13
CA LEU A 627 4.55 -31.15 -30.58
C LEU A 627 5.75 -31.76 -31.31
N TRP A 628 6.98 -31.45 -30.88
CA TRP A 628 8.20 -32.06 -31.41
C TRP A 628 8.26 -33.57 -31.12
N TRP A 629 7.91 -34.00 -29.91
CA TRP A 629 7.83 -35.42 -29.58
C TRP A 629 6.77 -36.13 -30.44
N LEU A 630 5.60 -35.52 -30.62
CA LEU A 630 4.56 -36.07 -31.48
C LEU A 630 5.03 -36.22 -32.93
N GLN A 631 5.74 -35.23 -33.48
CA GLN A 631 6.30 -35.31 -34.83
C GLN A 631 7.26 -36.48 -35.01
N SER A 632 8.00 -36.84 -33.96
CA SER A 632 8.88 -38.01 -33.99
C SER A 632 8.12 -39.32 -34.15
N LYS A 633 6.82 -39.34 -33.79
CA LYS A 633 5.92 -40.50 -33.89
C LYS A 633 5.02 -40.43 -35.12
N VAL A 634 4.50 -39.25 -35.46
CA VAL A 634 3.51 -39.02 -36.52
C VAL A 634 3.90 -37.80 -37.35
N LYS A 635 4.38 -38.02 -38.58
CA LYS A 635 4.79 -36.96 -39.51
C LYS A 635 3.61 -36.43 -40.33
N SER A 636 2.62 -35.84 -39.66
CA SER A 636 1.41 -35.30 -40.31
C SER A 636 1.15 -33.84 -39.92
N ASN A 637 0.88 -32.99 -40.91
CA ASN A 637 0.43 -31.61 -40.70
C ASN A 637 -0.90 -31.58 -39.91
N ALA A 638 -1.85 -32.42 -40.29
CA ALA A 638 -3.15 -32.48 -39.63
C ALA A 638 -3.04 -32.86 -38.15
N ALA A 639 -2.14 -33.79 -37.81
CA ALA A 639 -1.88 -34.15 -36.42
C ALA A 639 -1.29 -32.96 -35.64
N ASN A 640 -0.27 -32.28 -36.16
CA ASN A 640 0.30 -31.11 -35.49
C ASN A 640 -0.72 -29.98 -35.25
N ILE A 641 -1.58 -29.73 -36.24
CA ILE A 641 -2.66 -28.74 -36.11
C ILE A 641 -3.64 -29.18 -35.02
N ALA A 642 -4.11 -30.42 -35.05
CA ALA A 642 -5.07 -30.92 -34.07
C ALA A 642 -4.54 -30.82 -32.63
N PHE A 643 -3.32 -31.27 -32.38
CA PHE A 643 -2.70 -31.17 -31.05
C PHE A 643 -2.34 -29.73 -30.67
N GLY A 644 -1.94 -28.89 -31.63
CA GLY A 644 -1.74 -27.45 -31.41
C GLY A 644 -3.03 -26.76 -30.94
N VAL A 645 -4.18 -27.09 -31.55
CA VAL A 645 -5.49 -26.59 -31.13
C VAL A 645 -5.89 -27.11 -29.75
N ILE A 646 -5.62 -28.38 -29.43
CA ILE A 646 -5.87 -28.92 -28.08
C ILE A 646 -5.05 -28.15 -27.03
N LEU A 647 -3.76 -27.92 -27.30
CA LEU A 647 -2.90 -27.18 -26.37
C LEU A 647 -3.27 -25.70 -26.26
N LEU A 648 -3.82 -25.08 -27.32
CA LEU A 648 -4.42 -23.74 -27.23
C LEU A 648 -5.62 -23.69 -26.27
N GLY A 649 -6.25 -24.83 -25.97
CA GLY A 649 -7.28 -24.91 -24.93
C GLY A 649 -6.78 -24.46 -23.55
N VAL A 650 -5.49 -24.60 -23.25
CA VAL A 650 -4.90 -24.20 -21.95
C VAL A 650 -4.97 -22.67 -21.73
N PRO A 651 -4.37 -21.82 -22.58
CA PRO A 651 -4.50 -20.38 -22.40
C PRO A 651 -5.94 -19.89 -22.63
N LEU A 652 -6.73 -20.53 -23.50
CA LEU A 652 -8.14 -20.15 -23.65
C LEU A 652 -8.94 -20.39 -22.36
N MET A 653 -8.71 -21.50 -21.66
CA MET A 653 -9.29 -21.76 -20.34
C MET A 653 -8.86 -20.69 -19.33
N MET A 654 -7.59 -20.29 -19.31
CA MET A 654 -7.12 -19.18 -18.48
C MET A 654 -7.88 -17.90 -18.81
N GLY A 655 -8.01 -17.57 -20.10
CA GLY A 655 -8.75 -16.42 -20.60
C GLY A 655 -10.21 -16.39 -20.14
N PHE A 656 -10.94 -17.50 -20.30
CA PHE A 656 -12.35 -17.58 -19.89
C PHE A 656 -12.55 -17.45 -18.38
N GLN A 657 -11.69 -18.08 -17.57
CA GLN A 657 -11.84 -18.02 -16.12
C GLN A 657 -11.39 -16.68 -15.54
N ASN A 658 -10.36 -16.04 -16.12
CA ASN A 658 -9.89 -14.74 -15.68
C ASN A 658 -10.67 -13.55 -16.26
N TYR A 659 -11.55 -13.74 -17.24
CA TYR A 659 -12.28 -12.64 -17.88
C TYR A 659 -13.10 -11.81 -16.87
N ASN A 660 -14.03 -12.44 -16.14
CA ASN A 660 -14.92 -11.75 -15.20
C ASN A 660 -14.18 -11.02 -14.06
N PRO A 661 -13.18 -11.61 -13.38
CA PRO A 661 -12.46 -10.88 -12.32
C PRO A 661 -11.61 -9.73 -12.84
N HIS A 662 -11.24 -9.73 -14.12
CA HIS A 662 -10.46 -8.65 -14.74
C HIS A 662 -11.30 -7.68 -15.58
N ASP A 663 -12.59 -7.94 -15.77
CA ASP A 663 -13.51 -7.01 -16.42
C ASP A 663 -13.86 -5.86 -15.46
N ARG A 664 -13.15 -4.75 -15.64
CA ARG A 664 -13.36 -3.51 -14.87
C ARG A 664 -14.22 -2.50 -15.61
N SER A 665 -14.81 -2.87 -16.76
CA SER A 665 -15.55 -1.92 -17.60
C SER A 665 -16.78 -1.31 -16.92
N GLY A 666 -17.34 -2.02 -15.93
CA GLY A 666 -18.45 -1.58 -15.08
C GLY A 666 -18.03 -1.04 -13.71
N ARG A 667 -16.73 -0.95 -13.40
CA ARG A 667 -16.22 -0.50 -12.10
C ARG A 667 -16.12 1.03 -12.07
N THR A 668 -16.78 1.67 -11.09
CA THR A 668 -16.73 3.13 -10.90
C THR A 668 -16.46 3.57 -9.47
N ALA A 669 -16.18 2.64 -8.56
CA ALA A 669 -16.11 2.90 -7.12
C ALA A 669 -15.16 4.03 -6.71
N ALA A 670 -13.94 4.08 -7.24
CA ALA A 670 -12.97 5.13 -6.89
C ALA A 670 -13.39 6.52 -7.41
N TYR A 671 -13.86 6.58 -8.67
CA TYR A 671 -14.39 7.80 -9.26
C TYR A 671 -15.63 8.32 -8.54
N ASP A 672 -16.57 7.43 -8.23
CA ASP A 672 -17.83 7.76 -7.57
C ASP A 672 -17.62 8.16 -6.10
N TYR A 673 -16.63 7.56 -5.43
CA TYR A 673 -16.14 8.00 -4.13
C TYR A 673 -15.61 9.43 -4.20
N ALA A 674 -14.64 9.71 -5.08
CA ALA A 674 -14.06 11.04 -5.25
C ALA A 674 -15.12 12.10 -5.57
N TYR A 675 -16.06 11.78 -6.47
CA TYR A 675 -17.20 12.63 -6.78
C TYR A 675 -18.05 12.90 -5.54
N SER A 676 -18.44 11.86 -4.80
CA SER A 676 -19.34 11.97 -3.65
C SER A 676 -18.68 12.69 -2.46
N VAL A 677 -17.36 12.55 -2.29
CA VAL A 677 -16.56 13.32 -1.32
C VAL A 677 -16.58 14.79 -1.71
N LEU A 678 -16.15 15.14 -2.92
CA LEU A 678 -15.97 16.55 -3.31
C LEU A 678 -17.30 17.29 -3.51
N ASN A 679 -18.32 16.65 -4.07
CA ASN A 679 -19.60 17.28 -4.39
C ASN A 679 -20.33 17.81 -3.14
N THR A 680 -20.13 17.17 -1.99
CA THR A 680 -20.83 17.48 -0.74
C THR A 680 -20.22 18.61 0.06
N LEU A 681 -18.99 19.01 -0.28
CA LEU A 681 -18.27 20.03 0.45
C LEU A 681 -18.84 21.43 0.19
N PRO A 682 -18.86 22.33 1.19
CA PRO A 682 -19.16 23.74 0.98
C PRO A 682 -18.25 24.37 -0.08
N LYS A 683 -18.72 25.45 -0.71
CA LYS A 683 -17.92 26.20 -1.68
C LYS A 683 -16.63 26.69 -1.03
N ASN A 684 -15.53 26.59 -1.76
CA ASN A 684 -14.18 26.90 -1.31
C ASN A 684 -13.77 26.12 -0.06
N ALA A 685 -14.24 24.90 0.27
CA ALA A 685 -13.82 24.23 1.51
C ALA A 685 -12.32 23.84 1.55
N LEU A 686 -11.77 23.65 2.75
CA LEU A 686 -10.53 22.89 3.00
C LEU A 686 -10.91 21.43 3.29
N LEU A 687 -10.33 20.47 2.58
CA LEU A 687 -10.53 19.05 2.84
C LEU A 687 -9.20 18.40 3.24
N PHE A 688 -9.12 17.89 4.46
CA PHE A 688 -8.00 17.04 4.91
C PHE A 688 -8.26 15.57 4.57
N VAL A 689 -7.29 14.92 3.94
CA VAL A 689 -7.29 13.50 3.52
C VAL A 689 -6.08 12.76 4.10
N TYR A 690 -6.18 11.44 4.32
CA TYR A 690 -5.26 10.73 5.23
C TYR A 690 -4.51 9.52 4.61
N GLY A 691 -4.42 9.45 3.30
CA GLY A 691 -3.66 8.41 2.60
C GLY A 691 -3.95 8.37 1.10
N ASP A 692 -3.38 7.39 0.42
CA ASP A 692 -3.42 7.29 -1.04
C ASP A 692 -4.85 7.12 -1.57
N ASN A 693 -5.65 6.26 -0.93
CA ASN A 693 -7.02 5.96 -1.34
C ASN A 693 -8.01 7.13 -1.13
N ASP A 694 -7.66 8.11 -0.31
CA ASP A 694 -8.41 9.37 -0.18
C ASP A 694 -7.87 10.45 -1.12
N THR A 695 -6.54 10.51 -1.26
CA THR A 695 -5.82 11.60 -1.93
C THR A 695 -5.87 11.45 -3.45
N TYR A 696 -5.45 10.30 -3.97
CA TYR A 696 -5.26 10.14 -5.41
C TYR A 696 -6.57 10.14 -6.20
N PRO A 697 -7.69 9.54 -5.73
CA PRO A 697 -8.97 9.68 -6.42
C PRO A 697 -9.48 11.14 -6.46
N THR A 698 -9.32 11.88 -5.36
CA THR A 698 -9.79 13.28 -5.29
C THR A 698 -8.91 14.22 -6.12
N TRP A 699 -7.60 14.02 -6.12
CA TRP A 699 -6.70 14.71 -7.06
C TRP A 699 -7.02 14.34 -8.51
N ALA A 700 -7.26 13.06 -8.82
CA ALA A 700 -7.54 12.61 -10.17
C ALA A 700 -8.73 13.32 -10.80
N ILE A 701 -9.86 13.44 -10.10
CA ILE A 701 -11.04 14.11 -10.66
C ILE A 701 -10.85 15.63 -10.73
N GLN A 702 -10.10 16.26 -9.81
CA GLN A 702 -9.74 17.68 -9.89
C GLN A 702 -8.80 17.95 -11.08
N GLU A 703 -7.80 17.10 -11.29
CA GLU A 703 -6.81 17.31 -12.33
C GLU A 703 -7.33 16.92 -13.71
N THR A 704 -8.10 15.85 -13.84
CA THR A 704 -8.63 15.44 -15.15
C THR A 704 -9.85 16.25 -15.56
N GLU A 705 -10.80 16.49 -14.65
CA GLU A 705 -12.14 17.03 -14.95
C GLU A 705 -12.41 18.43 -14.38
N ARG A 706 -11.44 19.06 -13.69
CA ARG A 706 -11.61 20.33 -12.96
C ARG A 706 -12.82 20.33 -12.01
N PHE A 707 -13.21 19.13 -11.55
CA PHE A 707 -14.38 18.97 -10.71
C PHE A 707 -14.09 19.51 -9.31
N ARG A 708 -14.88 20.49 -8.85
CA ARG A 708 -14.68 21.14 -7.53
C ARG A 708 -13.24 21.63 -7.33
N ASP A 709 -12.66 22.23 -8.36
CA ASP A 709 -11.33 22.87 -8.33
C ASP A 709 -11.27 24.12 -7.42
N ASP A 710 -12.38 24.46 -6.76
CA ASP A 710 -12.50 25.45 -5.68
C ASP A 710 -12.11 24.89 -4.29
N VAL A 711 -12.18 23.56 -4.10
CA VAL A 711 -11.81 22.89 -2.86
C VAL A 711 -10.31 22.68 -2.80
N LYS A 712 -9.68 23.01 -1.66
CA LYS A 712 -8.27 22.71 -1.42
C LYS A 712 -8.17 21.38 -0.69
N VAL A 713 -7.69 20.34 -1.39
CA VAL A 713 -7.39 19.03 -0.81
C VAL A 713 -5.99 19.06 -0.20
N ILE A 714 -5.88 18.64 1.05
CA ILE A 714 -4.66 18.67 1.86
C ILE A 714 -4.42 17.25 2.37
N ASN A 715 -3.33 16.62 1.92
CA ASN A 715 -2.95 15.33 2.47
C ASN A 715 -2.26 15.54 3.81
N PHE A 716 -2.92 15.14 4.91
CA PHE A 716 -2.45 15.33 6.28
C PHE A 716 -1.16 14.56 6.58
N THR A 717 -0.96 13.37 6.01
CA THR A 717 0.27 12.59 6.23
C THR A 717 1.48 13.25 5.58
N LEU A 718 1.25 13.94 4.44
CA LEU A 718 2.27 14.76 3.76
C LEU A 718 2.37 16.18 4.32
N PHE A 719 1.41 16.64 5.14
CA PHE A 719 1.37 17.97 5.76
C PHE A 719 2.40 18.16 6.90
N SER A 720 3.37 17.26 6.97
CA SER A 720 4.59 17.33 7.77
C SER A 720 5.83 17.64 6.91
N THR A 721 5.72 17.68 5.59
CA THR A 721 6.85 17.89 4.69
C THR A 721 6.85 19.32 4.14
N ALA A 722 8.02 19.98 4.14
CA ALA A 722 8.13 21.38 3.75
C ALA A 722 7.59 21.65 2.33
N TRP A 723 7.93 20.79 1.37
CA TRP A 723 7.46 20.90 -0.02
C TRP A 723 5.94 20.82 -0.14
N ASN A 724 5.27 19.97 0.64
CA ASN A 724 3.82 19.84 0.59
C ASN A 724 3.13 21.03 1.23
N ILE A 725 3.67 21.51 2.36
CA ILE A 725 3.20 22.72 3.04
C ILE A 725 3.28 23.92 2.08
N ASP A 726 4.40 24.09 1.38
CA ASP A 726 4.55 25.15 0.36
C ASP A 726 3.58 24.96 -0.81
N GLN A 727 3.32 23.73 -1.25
CA GLN A 727 2.34 23.43 -2.29
C GLN A 727 0.91 23.85 -1.90
N VAL A 728 0.44 23.50 -0.70
CA VAL A 728 -0.93 23.83 -0.28
C VAL A 728 -1.12 25.31 0.09
N LYS A 729 -0.03 26.02 0.40
CA LYS A 729 0.00 27.48 0.59
C LYS A 729 -0.03 28.28 -0.72
N ARG A 730 0.04 27.61 -1.88
CA ARG A 730 -0.18 28.24 -3.19
C ARG A 730 -1.65 28.13 -3.60
N ARG A 731 -2.10 29.11 -4.39
CA ARG A 731 -3.38 29.02 -5.09
C ARG A 731 -3.26 27.96 -6.19
N THR A 732 -4.24 27.07 -6.29
CA THR A 732 -4.29 26.04 -7.32
C THR A 732 -5.63 26.16 -8.03
N TYR A 733 -5.65 26.51 -9.31
CA TYR A 733 -6.88 26.86 -10.03
C TYR A 733 -7.75 27.88 -9.25
N ASN A 734 -8.97 27.49 -8.88
CA ASN A 734 -9.90 28.30 -8.10
C ASN A 734 -9.74 28.10 -6.58
N ALA A 735 -9.04 27.05 -6.14
CA ALA A 735 -8.80 26.76 -4.74
C ALA A 735 -7.80 27.75 -4.14
N MET A 736 -8.30 28.55 -3.20
CA MET A 736 -7.50 29.48 -2.42
C MET A 736 -6.45 28.73 -1.57
N PRO A 737 -5.30 29.36 -1.27
CA PRO A 737 -4.33 28.86 -0.30
C PRO A 737 -4.97 28.46 1.03
N ILE A 738 -4.28 27.60 1.78
CA ILE A 738 -4.57 27.45 3.20
C ILE A 738 -4.31 28.78 3.94
N PRO A 739 -5.13 29.15 4.95
CA PRO A 739 -4.80 30.25 5.83
C PRO A 739 -3.61 29.84 6.70
N SER A 740 -2.55 30.65 6.76
CA SER A 740 -1.31 30.31 7.46
C SER A 740 -0.51 31.59 7.75
N ALA A 741 0.09 31.68 8.93
CA ALA A 741 0.97 32.79 9.34
C ALA A 741 2.43 32.36 9.55
N LEU A 742 2.71 31.05 9.53
CA LEU A 742 4.06 30.50 9.54
C LEU A 742 4.72 30.67 8.16
N ASN A 743 6.00 30.98 8.13
CA ASN A 743 6.81 31.07 6.93
C ASN A 743 7.62 29.77 6.75
N HIS A 744 8.21 29.57 5.57
CA HIS A 744 9.01 28.40 5.27
C HIS A 744 10.12 28.13 6.30
N GLU A 745 10.75 29.17 6.85
CA GLU A 745 11.76 29.04 7.92
C GLU A 745 11.22 28.45 9.23
N ASP A 746 9.90 28.47 9.45
CA ASP A 746 9.26 27.93 10.65
C ASP A 746 8.92 26.43 10.52
N TYR A 747 8.94 25.86 9.30
CA TYR A 747 8.57 24.46 9.04
C TYR A 747 9.48 23.73 8.04
N GLY A 748 10.58 24.36 7.63
CA GLY A 748 11.59 23.78 6.75
C GLY A 748 12.14 22.45 7.27
N ASN A 749 12.91 21.75 6.44
CA ASN A 749 13.45 20.44 6.81
C ASN A 749 14.28 20.53 8.10
N GLY A 750 14.00 19.67 9.08
CA GLY A 750 14.70 19.66 10.37
C GLY A 750 14.26 20.74 11.36
N VAL A 751 13.28 21.59 11.02
CA VAL A 751 12.79 22.68 11.88
C VAL A 751 11.40 22.36 12.38
N ASN A 752 11.20 22.40 13.71
CA ASN A 752 9.91 22.14 14.37
C ASN A 752 9.25 20.83 13.93
N ASP A 753 10.05 19.79 13.63
CA ASP A 753 9.52 18.44 13.36
C ASP A 753 8.72 17.92 14.59
N GLN A 754 9.10 18.39 15.77
CA GLN A 754 8.42 18.16 17.04
C GLN A 754 8.39 19.47 17.86
N VAL A 755 7.24 19.78 18.44
CA VAL A 755 7.02 20.90 19.36
C VAL A 755 6.60 20.32 20.71
N TYR A 756 7.36 20.62 21.77
CA TYR A 756 7.06 20.12 23.12
C TYR A 756 5.94 20.94 23.79
N LEU A 757 5.01 20.29 24.48
CA LEU A 757 3.95 20.97 25.24
C LEU A 757 4.24 20.91 26.73
N MET A 758 4.19 22.07 27.40
CA MET A 758 4.43 22.17 28.83
C MET A 758 3.12 22.33 29.63
N SER A 759 3.03 21.60 30.73
CA SER A 759 1.97 21.71 31.75
C SER A 759 2.43 22.60 32.92
N PRO A 760 1.49 23.15 33.73
CA PRO A 760 1.84 23.87 34.95
C PRO A 760 2.75 23.07 35.90
N GLU A 761 2.56 21.77 36.01
CA GLU A 761 3.38 20.88 36.83
C GLU A 761 4.82 20.79 36.31
N GLN A 762 5.00 20.70 34.99
CA GLN A 762 6.33 20.70 34.37
C GLN A 762 7.02 22.06 34.53
N TRP A 763 6.28 23.17 34.47
CA TRP A 763 6.84 24.47 34.83
C TRP A 763 7.30 24.51 36.29
N GLN A 764 6.50 24.03 37.24
CA GLN A 764 6.90 23.96 38.66
C GLN A 764 8.16 23.14 38.86
N GLN A 765 8.27 21.98 38.19
CA GLN A 765 9.47 21.15 38.23
C GLN A 765 10.68 21.88 37.63
N LEU A 766 10.53 22.54 36.47
CA LEU A 766 11.61 23.30 35.84
C LEU A 766 12.10 24.44 36.74
N PHE A 767 11.19 25.27 37.26
CA PHE A 767 11.54 26.36 38.17
C PHE A 767 12.20 25.84 39.46
N GLY A 768 11.68 24.75 40.05
CA GLY A 768 12.28 24.12 41.23
C GLY A 768 13.69 23.56 40.97
N SER A 769 13.92 22.97 39.78
CA SER A 769 15.24 22.45 39.40
C SER A 769 16.28 23.56 39.21
N LEU A 770 15.88 24.71 38.65
CA LEU A 770 16.76 25.86 38.44
C LEU A 770 17.13 26.52 39.77
N GLU A 771 16.18 26.63 40.69
CA GLU A 771 16.42 27.11 42.05
C GLU A 771 17.40 26.19 42.81
N ALA A 772 17.24 24.86 42.67
CA ALA A 772 18.15 23.88 43.26
C ALA A 772 19.57 23.93 42.67
N GLN A 773 19.72 24.33 41.41
CA GLN A 773 21.02 24.53 40.75
C GLN A 773 21.66 25.90 41.03
N GLY A 774 21.03 26.75 41.86
CA GLY A 774 21.53 28.07 42.19
C GLY A 774 21.45 29.08 41.05
N ILE A 775 20.67 28.79 40.00
CA ILE A 775 20.46 29.66 38.84
C ILE A 775 19.28 30.60 39.15
N SER A 776 19.48 31.91 39.01
CA SER A 776 18.43 32.90 39.27
C SER A 776 17.24 32.74 38.31
N SER A 777 16.04 32.52 38.86
CA SER A 777 14.78 32.45 38.09
C SER A 777 14.37 33.77 37.43
N ALA A 778 15.15 34.84 37.62
CA ALA A 778 14.99 36.10 36.91
C ALA A 778 15.11 35.93 35.38
N ALA A 779 15.95 35.00 34.92
CA ALA A 779 16.14 34.72 33.49
C ALA A 779 14.88 34.12 32.81
N LEU A 780 13.99 33.49 33.59
CA LEU A 780 12.72 32.91 33.10
C LEU A 780 11.48 33.66 33.61
N ALA A 781 11.64 34.92 34.04
CA ALA A 781 10.53 35.71 34.59
C ALA A 781 9.31 35.79 33.66
N GLU A 782 9.53 35.76 32.33
CA GLU A 782 8.44 35.78 31.34
C GLU A 782 7.57 34.52 31.31
N PHE A 783 8.03 33.40 31.88
CA PHE A 783 7.27 32.14 31.94
C PHE A 783 6.57 31.90 33.28
N LYS A 784 6.81 32.74 34.30
CA LYS A 784 6.13 32.64 35.60
C LYS A 784 4.60 32.58 35.51
N PRO A 785 3.91 33.28 34.59
CA PRO A 785 2.46 33.15 34.45
C PRO A 785 1.99 31.72 34.16
N TYR A 786 2.79 30.90 33.46
CA TYR A 786 2.43 29.52 33.10
C TYR A 786 2.58 28.51 34.25
N LEU A 787 3.02 28.95 35.43
CA LEU A 787 2.91 28.17 36.67
C LEU A 787 1.45 27.92 37.07
N THR A 788 0.53 28.76 36.59
CA THR A 788 -0.92 28.65 36.86
C THR A 788 -1.76 28.77 35.59
N GLN A 789 -1.29 29.49 34.56
CA GLN A 789 -1.95 29.55 33.27
C GLN A 789 -1.69 28.27 32.47
N ASP A 790 -2.76 27.55 32.14
CA ASP A 790 -2.71 26.27 31.45
C ASP A 790 -3.31 26.31 30.02
N SER A 791 -3.70 27.50 29.54
CA SER A 791 -4.33 27.69 28.23
C SER A 791 -3.89 28.97 27.51
N MET A 792 -4.01 28.96 26.17
CA MET A 792 -3.84 30.16 25.32
C MET A 792 -4.61 30.04 24.01
N THR A 793 -4.83 31.14 23.31
CA THR A 793 -5.44 31.07 21.97
C THR A 793 -4.47 30.47 20.94
N VAL A 794 -5.00 29.81 19.91
CA VAL A 794 -4.19 29.29 18.78
C VAL A 794 -3.37 30.39 18.10
N GLN A 795 -3.87 31.63 18.04
CA GLN A 795 -3.12 32.78 17.53
C GLN A 795 -1.93 33.14 18.43
N GLN A 796 -2.12 33.13 19.75
CA GLN A 796 -1.03 33.33 20.71
C GLN A 796 0.00 32.20 20.61
N ALA A 797 -0.43 30.95 20.43
CA ALA A 797 0.46 29.81 20.23
C ALA A 797 1.33 29.97 18.98
N VAL A 798 0.74 30.31 17.82
CA VAL A 798 1.50 30.57 16.58
C VAL A 798 2.47 31.75 16.76
N ASN A 799 2.03 32.83 17.40
CA ASN A 799 2.91 33.97 17.69
C ASN A 799 4.04 33.59 18.67
N PHE A 800 3.78 32.69 19.62
CA PHE A 800 4.78 32.16 20.54
C PHE A 800 5.83 31.32 19.80
N LEU A 801 5.42 30.46 18.86
CA LEU A 801 6.36 29.67 18.04
C LEU A 801 7.37 30.57 17.32
N LYS A 802 6.90 31.70 16.77
CA LYS A 802 7.69 32.69 16.03
C LYS A 802 8.52 33.61 16.94
N LYS A 803 8.19 33.71 18.23
CA LYS A 803 8.92 34.56 19.19
C LYS A 803 10.31 33.99 19.44
N LYS A 804 11.32 34.87 19.41
CA LYS A 804 12.69 34.61 19.86
C LYS A 804 12.98 35.45 21.10
N SER A 805 13.49 34.84 22.17
CA SER A 805 13.92 35.51 23.40
C SER A 805 14.99 34.68 24.10
N GLU A 806 15.94 35.33 24.79
CA GLU A 806 16.99 34.63 25.55
C GLU A 806 16.41 33.65 26.58
N ALA A 807 15.28 34.01 27.20
CA ALA A 807 14.57 33.16 28.14
C ALA A 807 14.03 31.88 27.46
N LYS A 808 13.43 32.00 26.27
CA LYS A 808 12.91 30.86 25.51
C LYS A 808 14.05 29.95 25.05
N ASP A 809 15.15 30.54 24.58
CA ASP A 809 16.34 29.80 24.17
C ASP A 809 16.93 29.03 25.37
N ALA A 810 16.97 29.63 26.56
CA ALA A 810 17.39 28.94 27.77
C ALA A 810 16.53 27.69 28.06
N VAL A 811 15.20 27.78 27.96
CA VAL A 811 14.31 26.62 28.13
C VAL A 811 14.55 25.56 27.04
N LEU A 812 14.66 25.98 25.77
CA LEU A 812 14.93 25.05 24.67
C LEU A 812 16.27 24.33 24.84
N LYS A 813 17.31 25.02 25.33
CA LYS A 813 18.61 24.42 25.66
C LYS A 813 18.50 23.43 26.81
N THR A 814 17.66 23.71 27.80
CA THR A 814 17.38 22.74 28.88
C THR A 814 16.64 21.50 28.35
N LEU A 815 15.67 21.67 27.45
CA LEU A 815 14.87 20.56 26.91
C LEU A 815 15.60 19.72 25.86
N PHE A 816 16.38 20.36 24.99
CA PHE A 816 16.93 19.74 23.77
C PHE A 816 18.47 19.81 23.67
N GLY A 817 19.13 20.49 24.61
CA GLY A 817 20.58 20.70 24.62
C GLY A 817 21.05 21.88 23.76
N GLU A 818 22.26 22.37 24.07
CA GLU A 818 22.91 23.51 23.40
C GLU A 818 23.10 23.33 21.89
N SER A 819 23.22 22.09 21.40
CA SER A 819 23.52 21.81 20.00
C SER A 819 22.30 21.75 19.08
N LYS A 820 21.09 21.60 19.64
CA LYS A 820 19.87 21.33 18.87
C LYS A 820 18.73 22.29 19.14
N TYR A 821 18.84 23.16 20.14
CA TYR A 821 17.75 24.02 20.61
C TYR A 821 17.09 24.87 19.50
N GLU A 822 17.86 25.35 18.51
CA GLU A 822 17.34 26.18 17.40
C GLU A 822 16.42 25.44 16.42
N ARG A 823 16.45 24.10 16.44
CA ARG A 823 15.66 23.24 15.54
C ARG A 823 14.30 22.85 16.11
N PHE A 824 14.10 23.02 17.41
CA PHE A 824 12.89 22.60 18.10
C PHE A 824 12.15 23.80 18.69
N ASN A 825 10.89 23.58 19.06
CA ASN A 825 10.10 24.56 19.78
C ASN A 825 9.42 23.92 21.00
N PHE A 826 8.87 24.78 21.84
CA PHE A 826 7.87 24.38 22.82
C PHE A 826 6.69 25.34 22.79
N LEU A 827 5.55 24.90 23.31
CA LEU A 827 4.43 25.73 23.69
C LEU A 827 4.27 25.63 25.21
N PRO A 828 4.03 26.76 25.90
CA PRO A 828 4.06 26.80 27.36
C PRO A 828 2.77 26.23 28.00
N VAL A 829 1.85 25.72 27.20
CA VAL A 829 0.57 25.14 27.61
C VAL A 829 0.19 23.97 26.69
N SER A 830 -0.73 23.12 27.13
CA SER A 830 -1.33 22.05 26.32
C SER A 830 -2.78 22.31 25.89
N LYS A 831 -3.43 23.35 26.44
CA LYS A 831 -4.82 23.71 26.09
C LYS A 831 -4.87 24.92 25.16
N PHE A 832 -5.58 24.77 24.05
CA PHE A 832 -5.69 25.79 23.00
C PHE A 832 -7.12 26.28 22.82
N ILE A 833 -7.28 27.60 22.72
CA ILE A 833 -8.57 28.26 22.53
C ILE A 833 -8.68 28.72 21.08
N ILE A 834 -9.72 28.27 20.38
CA ILE A 834 -10.05 28.68 19.02
C ILE A 834 -11.25 29.64 19.09
N PRO A 835 -11.06 30.96 18.84
CA PRO A 835 -12.16 31.92 18.85
C PRO A 835 -13.20 31.62 17.75
N VAL A 836 -14.49 31.79 18.06
CA VAL A 836 -15.58 31.58 17.10
C VAL A 836 -16.12 32.89 16.55
N ASN A 837 -15.99 33.10 15.24
CA ASN A 837 -16.66 34.18 14.54
C ASN A 837 -17.99 33.69 13.97
N LYS A 838 -19.06 33.79 14.77
CA LYS A 838 -20.41 33.31 14.41
C LYS A 838 -20.96 33.99 13.15
N GLY A 839 -20.68 35.28 12.96
CA GLY A 839 -21.14 36.03 11.79
C GLY A 839 -20.52 35.50 10.49
N ASN A 840 -19.21 35.28 10.50
CA ASN A 840 -18.51 34.66 9.37
C ASN A 840 -18.95 33.21 9.16
N ALA A 841 -19.10 32.43 10.22
CA ALA A 841 -19.55 31.05 10.14
C ALA A 841 -20.92 30.92 9.45
N VAL A 842 -21.86 31.84 9.72
CA VAL A 842 -23.16 31.90 9.03
C VAL A 842 -22.99 32.32 7.57
N LYS A 843 -22.21 33.36 7.30
CA LYS A 843 -21.97 33.86 5.93
C LYS A 843 -21.30 32.83 5.03
N ALA A 844 -20.40 32.02 5.59
CA ALA A 844 -19.69 30.94 4.90
C ALA A 844 -20.50 29.64 4.76
N GLY A 845 -21.70 29.57 5.37
CA GLY A 845 -22.52 28.35 5.36
C GLY A 845 -22.00 27.22 6.25
N ILE A 846 -21.07 27.52 7.16
CA ILE A 846 -20.60 26.57 8.19
C ILE A 846 -21.70 26.34 9.22
N LEU A 847 -22.41 27.41 9.57
CA LEU A 847 -23.46 27.46 10.58
C LEU A 847 -24.76 27.98 9.96
N ARG A 848 -25.91 27.38 10.31
CA ARG A 848 -27.21 27.94 9.94
C ARG A 848 -27.61 29.07 10.88
N ALA A 849 -28.38 30.03 10.37
CA ALA A 849 -28.89 31.15 11.17
C ALA A 849 -29.66 30.68 12.42
N GLU A 850 -30.42 29.58 12.30
CA GLU A 850 -31.17 28.96 13.40
C GLU A 850 -30.29 28.30 14.48
N ASP A 851 -29.07 27.90 14.12
CA ASP A 851 -28.15 27.20 15.03
C ASP A 851 -27.16 28.15 15.74
N VAL A 852 -27.21 29.46 15.45
CA VAL A 852 -26.34 30.48 16.06
C VAL A 852 -26.43 30.49 17.60
N ALA A 853 -27.61 30.23 18.14
CA ALA A 853 -27.84 30.17 19.58
C ALA A 853 -27.15 28.95 20.25
N LYS A 854 -26.92 27.87 19.50
CA LYS A 854 -26.24 26.65 19.99
C LYS A 854 -24.73 26.72 19.85
N ALA A 855 -24.23 27.68 19.08
CA ALA A 855 -22.80 27.81 18.85
C ALA A 855 -22.07 28.38 20.07
N GLU A 856 -20.91 27.81 20.40
CA GLU A 856 -20.02 28.33 21.41
C GLU A 856 -19.32 29.62 20.90
N ASN A 857 -18.87 30.47 21.82
CA ASN A 857 -18.10 31.66 21.47
C ASN A 857 -16.60 31.34 21.25
N GLN A 858 -16.15 30.22 21.78
CA GLN A 858 -14.78 29.71 21.66
C GLN A 858 -14.79 28.20 21.83
N ILE A 859 -13.91 27.50 21.13
CA ILE A 859 -13.67 26.06 21.29
C ILE A 859 -12.41 25.88 22.12
N VAL A 860 -12.45 25.04 23.15
CA VAL A 860 -11.28 24.72 23.98
C VAL A 860 -10.82 23.30 23.64
N VAL A 861 -9.60 23.19 23.14
CA VAL A 861 -8.96 21.92 22.77
C VAL A 861 -7.93 21.58 23.84
N ASP A 862 -8.02 20.38 24.41
CA ASP A 862 -7.00 19.85 25.31
C ASP A 862 -6.13 18.84 24.55
N TYR A 863 -4.93 19.27 24.13
CA TYR A 863 -4.03 18.44 23.34
C TYR A 863 -3.33 17.42 24.25
N LYS A 864 -3.64 16.13 24.05
CA LYS A 864 -3.32 15.08 25.04
C LYS A 864 -1.87 14.59 24.99
N ARG A 865 -1.19 14.69 23.85
CA ARG A 865 0.22 14.27 23.73
C ARG A 865 1.12 15.37 24.28
N GLN A 866 2.25 14.98 24.88
CA GLN A 866 3.30 15.92 25.31
C GLN A 866 4.08 16.54 24.15
N SER A 867 3.88 16.04 22.93
CA SER A 867 4.60 16.49 21.75
C SER A 867 3.64 16.60 20.57
N MET A 868 3.69 17.76 19.92
CA MET A 868 2.93 18.07 18.72
C MET A 868 3.86 17.97 17.53
N PHE A 869 3.55 17.08 16.59
CA PHE A 869 4.32 16.95 15.35
C PHE A 869 3.96 18.04 14.35
N LYS A 870 4.84 18.26 13.37
CA LYS A 870 4.73 19.33 12.37
C LYS A 870 3.37 19.39 11.66
N SER A 871 2.75 18.25 11.33
CA SER A 871 1.40 18.22 10.73
C SER A 871 0.34 18.89 11.62
N ASN A 872 0.35 18.60 12.92
CA ASN A 872 -0.54 19.24 13.89
C ASN A 872 -0.15 20.68 14.21
N MET A 873 1.14 21.02 14.18
CA MET A 873 1.57 22.42 14.25
C MET A 873 1.00 23.24 13.09
N MET A 874 1.04 22.70 11.87
CA MET A 874 0.48 23.37 10.70
C MET A 874 -1.05 23.40 10.73
N LEU A 875 -1.72 22.35 11.23
CA LEU A 875 -3.17 22.38 11.45
C LEU A 875 -3.56 23.46 12.49
N MET A 876 -2.78 23.62 13.57
CA MET A 876 -2.94 24.71 14.52
C MET A 876 -2.78 26.09 13.86
N ASP A 877 -1.81 26.26 12.94
CA ASP A 877 -1.63 27.50 12.19
C ASP A 877 -2.82 27.80 11.26
N VAL A 878 -3.40 26.78 10.62
CA VAL A 878 -4.65 26.91 9.87
C VAL A 878 -5.79 27.37 10.78
N LEU A 879 -5.94 26.74 11.94
CA LEU A 879 -6.97 27.09 12.94
C LEU A 879 -6.77 28.49 13.53
N ALA A 880 -5.53 28.99 13.59
CA ALA A 880 -5.26 30.35 14.04
C ALA A 880 -5.72 31.41 13.03
N ASN A 881 -5.68 31.11 11.73
CA ASN A 881 -5.82 32.12 10.67
C ASN A 881 -7.10 32.01 9.82
N PHE A 882 -8.00 31.04 10.04
CA PHE A 882 -9.15 30.83 9.14
C PHE A 882 -10.35 31.77 9.35
N ASN A 883 -10.52 32.37 10.54
CA ASN A 883 -11.59 33.32 10.90
C ASN A 883 -13.04 32.90 10.52
N TRP A 884 -13.31 31.58 10.40
CA TRP A 884 -14.61 31.02 10.01
C TRP A 884 -15.18 31.50 8.67
N GLU A 885 -14.33 31.96 7.75
CA GLU A 885 -14.73 32.42 6.40
C GLU A 885 -14.81 31.27 5.39
N ARG A 886 -14.27 30.11 5.77
CA ARG A 886 -14.08 28.92 4.93
C ARG A 886 -14.29 27.67 5.79
N ALA A 887 -15.01 26.68 5.28
CA ALA A 887 -15.23 25.42 5.98
C ALA A 887 -13.94 24.58 6.02
N ILE A 888 -13.71 23.91 7.15
CA ILE A 888 -12.69 22.86 7.33
C ILE A 888 -13.42 21.52 7.43
N ASN A 889 -13.04 20.58 6.57
CA ASN A 889 -13.59 19.25 6.51
C ASN A 889 -12.46 18.21 6.63
N PHE A 890 -12.73 17.12 7.32
CA PHE A 890 -11.83 15.96 7.45
C PHE A 890 -12.48 14.75 6.77
N SER A 891 -11.77 14.03 5.92
CA SER A 891 -12.30 12.79 5.33
C SER A 891 -12.56 11.76 6.42
N SER A 892 -13.56 10.89 6.19
CA SER A 892 -13.85 9.80 7.13
C SER A 892 -12.70 8.79 7.29
N GLY A 893 -11.74 8.77 6.36
CA GLY A 893 -10.59 7.86 6.40
C GLY A 893 -9.58 8.15 7.51
N GLY A 894 -9.56 9.36 8.09
CA GLY A 894 -8.53 9.77 9.05
C GLY A 894 -8.95 9.97 10.50
N ILE A 895 -10.24 9.82 10.81
CA ILE A 895 -10.81 10.19 12.12
C ILE A 895 -10.66 9.11 13.20
N TYR A 896 -9.87 8.07 12.96
CA TYR A 896 -9.67 6.96 13.89
C TYR A 896 -8.76 7.32 15.09
N ASP A 897 -7.95 8.38 14.96
CA ASP A 897 -7.15 8.94 16.06
C ASP A 897 -7.57 10.40 16.29
N PRO A 898 -8.02 10.77 17.51
CA PRO A 898 -8.29 12.15 17.88
C PRO A 898 -7.19 13.15 17.53
N GLU A 899 -5.92 12.73 17.56
CA GLU A 899 -4.77 13.57 17.21
C GLU A 899 -4.79 14.04 15.75
N ASN A 900 -5.30 13.22 14.83
CA ASN A 900 -5.36 13.52 13.39
C ASN A 900 -6.25 14.71 13.04
N ILE A 901 -7.14 15.09 13.96
CA ILE A 901 -8.09 16.22 13.81
C ILE A 901 -7.89 17.26 14.91
N PHE A 902 -6.71 17.32 15.52
CA PHE A 902 -6.40 18.26 16.59
C PHE A 902 -7.37 18.17 17.79
N TYR A 903 -7.83 16.95 18.13
CA TYR A 903 -8.77 16.66 19.21
C TYR A 903 -10.12 17.39 19.11
N LEU A 904 -10.58 17.69 17.90
CA LEU A 904 -11.84 18.42 17.64
C LEU A 904 -13.10 17.54 17.59
N ASN A 905 -13.05 16.29 18.06
CA ASN A 905 -14.12 15.28 17.92
C ASN A 905 -15.53 15.83 18.28
N ASP A 906 -15.63 16.56 19.39
CA ASP A 906 -16.89 17.10 19.91
C ASP A 906 -17.45 18.28 19.09
N TYR A 907 -16.72 18.78 18.10
CA TYR A 907 -17.07 19.98 17.32
C TYR A 907 -17.24 19.68 15.84
N LEU A 908 -17.63 18.44 15.51
CA LEU A 908 -17.82 18.00 14.14
C LEU A 908 -19.30 17.88 13.78
N GLN A 909 -19.60 18.14 12.51
CA GLN A 909 -20.84 17.75 11.85
C GLN A 909 -20.53 16.67 10.81
N TYR A 910 -21.26 15.58 10.86
CA TYR A 910 -21.14 14.51 9.88
C TYR A 910 -21.92 14.84 8.60
N ASP A 911 -21.18 15.02 7.50
CA ASP A 911 -21.73 15.29 6.16
C ASP A 911 -21.56 14.05 5.23
N GLY A 912 -21.34 12.86 5.80
CA GLY A 912 -21.25 11.58 5.08
C GLY A 912 -19.81 11.09 4.86
N PHE A 913 -19.20 11.42 3.72
CA PHE A 913 -17.78 11.08 3.49
C PHE A 913 -16.79 12.03 4.19
N SER A 914 -17.29 13.08 4.84
CA SER A 914 -16.46 14.01 5.59
C SER A 914 -17.14 14.51 6.86
N TYR A 915 -16.31 15.01 7.76
CA TYR A 915 -16.69 15.67 9.00
C TYR A 915 -16.33 17.15 8.91
N LYS A 916 -17.33 18.02 8.96
CA LYS A 916 -17.17 19.48 8.91
C LYS A 916 -16.98 20.03 10.32
N LEU A 917 -15.95 20.86 10.53
CA LEU A 917 -15.77 21.59 11.78
C LEU A 917 -16.88 22.64 11.96
N VAL A 918 -17.60 22.55 13.07
CA VAL A 918 -18.69 23.47 13.44
C VAL A 918 -18.55 23.90 14.91
N PRO A 919 -18.93 25.12 15.29
CA PRO A 919 -18.74 25.61 16.66
C PRO A 919 -19.85 25.14 17.61
N ILE A 920 -20.34 23.91 17.45
CA ILE A 920 -21.44 23.36 18.25
C ILE A 920 -20.96 22.08 18.90
N LYS A 921 -20.86 22.13 20.23
CA LYS A 921 -20.45 20.97 21.00
C LYS A 921 -21.49 19.87 20.92
N THR A 922 -21.09 18.73 20.41
CA THR A 922 -21.90 17.52 20.27
C THR A 922 -21.06 16.36 20.77
N MET A 923 -21.44 15.83 21.93
CA MET A 923 -20.80 14.63 22.45
C MET A 923 -21.14 13.44 21.55
N GLU A 924 -20.22 12.48 21.51
CA GLU A 924 -20.48 11.15 20.98
C GLU A 924 -21.74 10.57 21.64
N ASP A 925 -22.61 9.95 20.83
CA ASP A 925 -23.87 9.40 21.31
C ASP A 925 -23.74 7.96 21.84
N GLU A 926 -24.86 7.37 22.25
CA GLU A 926 -24.93 6.00 22.77
C GLU A 926 -24.52 4.93 21.74
N ASN A 927 -24.51 5.27 20.44
CA ASN A 927 -24.10 4.39 19.34
C ASN A 927 -22.61 4.58 18.97
N SER A 928 -21.86 5.36 19.75
CA SER A 928 -20.50 5.78 19.45
C SER A 928 -20.36 6.59 18.14
N ASP A 929 -21.45 7.23 17.72
CA ASP A 929 -21.44 8.06 16.52
C ASP A 929 -20.86 9.45 16.84
N MET A 930 -19.77 9.80 16.16
CA MET A 930 -19.14 11.10 16.30
C MET A 930 -19.84 12.18 15.45
N GLY A 931 -19.95 13.38 16.04
CA GLY A 931 -20.40 14.61 15.38
C GLY A 931 -21.90 14.70 15.15
N ARG A 932 -22.45 15.93 15.16
CA ARG A 932 -23.89 16.15 14.92
C ARG A 932 -24.28 15.79 13.49
N VAL A 933 -25.54 15.42 13.30
CA VAL A 933 -26.12 15.18 11.97
C VAL A 933 -27.16 16.25 11.66
N ASP A 934 -27.02 16.90 10.50
CA ASP A 934 -28.12 17.68 9.95
C ASP A 934 -29.01 16.80 9.06
N ALA A 935 -30.18 16.42 9.55
CA ALA A 935 -31.07 15.45 8.91
C ALA A 935 -31.36 15.74 7.43
N MET A 936 -31.74 16.98 7.09
CA MET A 936 -32.10 17.33 5.71
C MET A 936 -30.87 17.51 4.83
N SER A 937 -29.78 18.06 5.37
CA SER A 937 -28.52 18.18 4.63
C SER A 937 -27.98 16.81 4.26
N LEU A 938 -27.90 15.90 5.22
CA LEU A 938 -27.36 14.56 5.00
C LEU A 938 -28.28 13.73 4.09
N TYR A 939 -29.60 13.87 4.21
CA TYR A 939 -30.57 13.31 3.26
C TYR A 939 -30.27 13.75 1.81
N HIS A 940 -30.09 15.05 1.58
CA HIS A 940 -29.77 15.57 0.24
C HIS A 940 -28.38 15.12 -0.24
N THR A 941 -27.41 15.05 0.66
CA THR A 941 -26.08 14.51 0.38
C THR A 941 -26.17 13.06 -0.13
N VAL A 942 -26.80 12.17 0.63
CA VAL A 942 -26.92 10.74 0.29
C VAL A 942 -27.70 10.54 -1.02
N LYS A 943 -28.76 11.33 -1.25
CA LYS A 943 -29.53 11.32 -2.51
C LYS A 943 -28.69 11.67 -3.74
N ASN A 944 -27.63 12.46 -3.57
CA ASN A 944 -26.76 12.94 -4.64
C ASN A 944 -25.46 12.14 -4.78
N TYR A 945 -25.29 11.06 -4.01
CA TYR A 945 -24.16 10.15 -4.18
C TYR A 945 -24.18 9.45 -5.53
N LYS A 946 -22.98 9.17 -6.02
CA LYS A 946 -22.76 8.08 -6.96
C LYS A 946 -22.28 6.87 -6.18
N TRP A 947 -22.79 5.68 -6.48
CA TRP A 947 -22.71 4.51 -5.61
C TRP A 947 -21.74 3.42 -6.09
N GLY A 948 -20.76 3.76 -6.93
CA GLY A 948 -19.69 2.85 -7.35
C GLY A 948 -20.10 1.68 -8.25
N ASN A 949 -21.38 1.61 -8.64
CA ASN A 949 -22.00 0.53 -9.40
C ASN A 949 -22.06 -0.83 -8.69
N PHE A 950 -22.11 -0.87 -7.35
CA PHE A 950 -22.24 -2.12 -6.58
C PHE A 950 -23.55 -2.88 -6.84
N LYS A 951 -24.59 -2.23 -7.37
CA LYS A 951 -25.87 -2.89 -7.71
C LYS A 951 -25.77 -3.92 -8.82
N ASP A 952 -24.78 -3.81 -9.71
CA ASP A 952 -24.55 -4.81 -10.74
C ASP A 952 -23.72 -5.96 -10.15
N LEU A 953 -24.42 -7.04 -9.79
CA LEU A 953 -23.81 -8.19 -9.13
C LEU A 953 -22.83 -8.95 -10.02
N ASN A 954 -22.82 -8.69 -11.34
CA ASN A 954 -21.86 -9.29 -12.27
C ASN A 954 -20.49 -8.59 -12.25
N VAL A 955 -20.42 -7.34 -11.78
CA VAL A 955 -19.16 -6.59 -11.69
C VAL A 955 -18.36 -7.11 -10.50
N HIS A 956 -17.10 -7.48 -10.75
CA HIS A 956 -16.15 -7.85 -9.69
C HIS A 956 -15.57 -6.61 -9.03
N PHE A 957 -15.48 -6.62 -7.70
CA PHE A 957 -14.87 -5.56 -6.91
C PHE A 957 -13.89 -6.19 -5.92
N ASP A 958 -12.69 -5.63 -5.86
CA ASP A 958 -11.69 -6.02 -4.88
C ASP A 958 -12.02 -5.50 -3.47
N GLU A 959 -11.21 -5.93 -2.50
CA GLU A 959 -11.35 -5.57 -1.08
C GLU A 959 -11.32 -4.05 -0.86
N THR A 960 -10.49 -3.31 -1.60
CA THR A 960 -10.39 -1.85 -1.49
C THR A 960 -11.67 -1.15 -1.92
N CYS A 961 -12.33 -1.63 -2.98
CA CYS A 961 -13.64 -1.11 -3.36
C CYS A 961 -14.71 -1.44 -2.32
N THR A 962 -14.74 -2.68 -1.85
CA THR A 962 -15.81 -3.15 -0.97
C THR A 962 -15.70 -2.59 0.45
N SER A 963 -14.51 -2.23 0.93
CA SER A 963 -14.34 -1.57 2.23
C SER A 963 -15.06 -0.21 2.32
N ASN A 964 -15.18 0.50 1.20
CA ASN A 964 -15.84 1.81 1.11
C ASN A 964 -17.38 1.74 1.25
N ILE A 965 -17.98 0.56 1.13
CA ILE A 965 -19.44 0.34 1.29
C ILE A 965 -19.93 0.78 2.67
N ILE A 966 -19.08 0.63 3.69
CA ILE A 966 -19.40 0.98 5.08
C ILE A 966 -19.77 2.46 5.17
N SER A 967 -18.98 3.34 4.52
CA SER A 967 -19.23 4.77 4.53
C SER A 967 -20.55 5.16 3.82
N TYR A 968 -20.87 4.51 2.69
CA TYR A 968 -22.12 4.75 1.97
C TYR A 968 -23.36 4.38 2.80
N ARG A 969 -23.36 3.16 3.38
CA ARG A 969 -24.47 2.68 4.22
C ARG A 969 -24.55 3.41 5.56
N GLY A 970 -23.41 3.74 6.15
CA GLY A 970 -23.31 4.55 7.37
C GLY A 970 -23.95 5.92 7.18
N ALA A 971 -23.62 6.61 6.08
CA ALA A 971 -24.24 7.90 5.75
C ALA A 971 -25.76 7.81 5.59
N ALA A 972 -26.27 6.77 4.91
CA ALA A 972 -27.70 6.54 4.76
C ALA A 972 -28.40 6.22 6.09
N SER A 973 -27.78 5.40 6.94
CA SER A 973 -28.34 5.02 8.24
C SER A 973 -28.41 6.21 9.20
N ARG A 974 -27.32 6.96 9.33
CA ARG A 974 -27.26 8.17 10.17
C ARG A 974 -28.22 9.27 9.69
N ALA A 975 -28.39 9.42 8.37
CA ALA A 975 -29.41 10.30 7.82
C ALA A 975 -30.83 9.83 8.18
N ALA A 976 -31.10 8.53 8.13
CA ALA A 976 -32.41 7.97 8.42
C ALA A 976 -32.77 8.19 9.90
N GLU A 977 -31.84 7.92 10.80
CA GLU A 977 -32.01 8.17 12.23
C GLU A 977 -32.33 9.63 12.54
N ALA A 978 -31.55 10.56 11.96
CA ALA A 978 -31.78 11.99 12.14
C ALA A 978 -33.13 12.46 11.56
N LEU A 979 -33.58 11.87 10.44
CA LEU A 979 -34.90 12.14 9.85
C LEU A 979 -36.03 11.60 10.74
N ILE A 980 -35.88 10.40 11.31
CA ILE A 980 -36.85 9.79 12.22
C ILE A 980 -37.05 10.67 13.46
N GLN A 981 -35.95 11.19 14.02
CA GLN A 981 -36.01 12.13 15.15
C GLN A 981 -36.78 13.42 14.82
N LYS A 982 -36.79 13.85 13.56
CA LYS A 982 -37.59 14.98 13.07
C LYS A 982 -39.02 14.60 12.64
N GLY A 983 -39.41 13.34 12.76
CA GLY A 983 -40.73 12.84 12.33
C GLY A 983 -40.86 12.54 10.83
N GLU A 984 -39.77 12.61 10.07
CA GLU A 984 -39.73 12.48 8.60
C GLU A 984 -39.51 11.02 8.16
N ARG A 985 -40.34 10.10 8.67
CA ARG A 985 -40.16 8.65 8.47
C ARG A 985 -40.18 8.20 7.01
N ALA A 986 -41.01 8.83 6.16
CA ALA A 986 -41.08 8.47 4.74
C ALA A 986 -39.74 8.70 4.03
N LYS A 987 -39.07 9.82 4.31
CA LYS A 987 -37.74 10.13 3.76
C LYS A 987 -36.67 9.20 4.32
N ALA A 988 -36.77 8.82 5.59
CA ALA A 988 -35.87 7.84 6.20
C ALA A 988 -35.96 6.48 5.48
N ILE A 989 -37.16 6.00 5.19
CA ILE A 989 -37.36 4.76 4.42
C ILE A 989 -36.79 4.91 2.99
N GLU A 990 -37.02 6.05 2.33
CA GLU A 990 -36.51 6.31 0.97
C GLU A 990 -34.98 6.12 0.86
N ILE A 991 -34.21 6.67 1.80
CA ILE A 991 -32.75 6.57 1.75
C ILE A 991 -32.21 5.22 2.19
N LEU A 992 -32.89 4.52 3.11
CA LEU A 992 -32.53 3.15 3.46
C LEU A 992 -32.77 2.21 2.27
N ASP A 993 -33.94 2.32 1.62
CA ASP A 993 -34.27 1.55 0.43
C ASP A 993 -33.33 1.89 -0.75
N LEU A 994 -32.90 3.16 -0.88
CA LEU A 994 -31.87 3.57 -1.83
C LEU A 994 -30.55 2.84 -1.56
N ALA A 995 -30.02 2.89 -0.33
CA ALA A 995 -28.77 2.22 0.02
C ALA A 995 -28.84 0.69 -0.16
N SER A 996 -29.97 0.07 0.21
CA SER A 996 -30.21 -1.37 -0.01
C SER A 996 -30.26 -1.74 -1.49
N ARG A 997 -30.81 -0.87 -2.34
CA ARG A 997 -30.87 -1.09 -3.80
C ARG A 997 -29.52 -0.89 -4.47
N GLU A 998 -28.79 0.16 -4.10
CA GLU A 998 -27.51 0.50 -4.71
C GLU A 998 -26.38 -0.42 -4.22
N ILE A 999 -26.49 -0.97 -3.00
CA ILE A 999 -25.54 -1.93 -2.44
C ILE A 999 -26.30 -3.16 -1.87
N PRO A 1000 -26.59 -4.17 -2.71
CA PRO A 1000 -27.40 -5.31 -2.31
C PRO A 1000 -26.72 -6.23 -1.29
N VAL A 1001 -27.46 -6.65 -0.25
CA VAL A 1001 -26.99 -7.59 0.79
C VAL A 1001 -26.59 -8.96 0.23
N ALA A 1002 -27.18 -9.38 -0.89
CA ALA A 1002 -26.92 -10.67 -1.52
C ALA A 1002 -25.44 -10.90 -1.87
N LYS A 1003 -24.69 -9.82 -2.17
CA LYS A 1003 -23.25 -9.87 -2.45
C LYS A 1003 -22.42 -9.16 -1.37
N TYR A 1004 -22.95 -8.10 -0.76
CA TYR A 1004 -22.22 -7.26 0.20
C TYR A 1004 -22.82 -7.35 1.60
N ASN A 1005 -22.56 -8.47 2.27
CA ASN A 1005 -23.12 -8.77 3.58
C ASN A 1005 -22.18 -8.41 4.74
N ASP A 1006 -21.93 -7.10 4.93
CA ASP A 1006 -21.07 -6.59 6.01
C ASP A 1006 -21.91 -6.26 7.27
N PRO A 1007 -21.75 -6.99 8.40
CA PRO A 1007 -22.58 -6.78 9.58
C PRO A 1007 -22.41 -5.42 10.25
N ARG A 1008 -21.24 -4.79 10.13
CA ARG A 1008 -20.95 -3.49 10.75
C ARG A 1008 -21.87 -2.41 10.20
N SER A 1009 -21.97 -2.32 8.87
CA SER A 1009 -22.82 -1.34 8.20
C SER A 1009 -24.29 -1.72 8.14
N LEU A 1010 -24.62 -3.02 8.04
CA LEU A 1010 -26.00 -3.48 7.93
C LEU A 1010 -26.74 -3.46 9.27
N SER A 1011 -26.05 -3.60 10.41
CA SER A 1011 -26.68 -3.48 11.74
C SER A 1011 -27.27 -2.07 11.96
N ALA A 1012 -26.60 -1.02 11.51
CA ALA A 1012 -27.13 0.35 11.55
C ALA A 1012 -28.40 0.50 10.69
N MET A 1013 -28.43 -0.15 9.52
CA MET A 1013 -29.63 -0.17 8.68
C MET A 1013 -30.78 -0.94 9.32
N VAL A 1014 -30.51 -2.07 9.99
CA VAL A 1014 -31.51 -2.84 10.76
C VAL A 1014 -32.18 -1.94 11.79
N TYR A 1015 -31.37 -1.27 12.63
CA TYR A 1015 -31.84 -0.34 13.64
C TYR A 1015 -32.73 0.76 13.03
N ALA A 1016 -32.24 1.42 11.97
CA ALA A 1016 -32.96 2.50 11.31
C ALA A 1016 -34.27 2.05 10.64
N TYR A 1017 -34.34 0.87 10.01
CA TYR A 1017 -35.57 0.34 9.42
C TYR A 1017 -36.66 0.10 10.48
N ILE A 1018 -36.30 -0.50 11.62
CA ILE A 1018 -37.25 -0.76 12.71
C ILE A 1018 -37.80 0.56 13.26
N LEU A 1019 -36.92 1.54 13.53
CA LEU A 1019 -37.33 2.87 13.99
C LEU A 1019 -38.20 3.63 13.00
N ALA A 1020 -37.98 3.42 11.69
CA ALA A 1020 -38.80 4.01 10.64
C ALA A 1020 -40.19 3.36 10.49
N GLY A 1021 -40.46 2.26 11.19
CA GLY A 1021 -41.71 1.50 11.13
C GLY A 1021 -41.71 0.36 10.12
N GLN A 1022 -40.55 -0.02 9.57
CA GLN A 1022 -40.37 -1.16 8.65
C GLN A 1022 -39.83 -2.38 9.40
N GLU A 1023 -40.52 -2.78 10.47
CA GLU A 1023 -40.09 -3.82 11.41
C GLU A 1023 -39.76 -5.15 10.70
N GLN A 1024 -40.63 -5.62 9.81
CA GLN A 1024 -40.41 -6.87 9.07
C GLN A 1024 -39.13 -6.84 8.21
N LYS A 1025 -38.84 -5.72 7.54
CA LYS A 1025 -37.60 -5.57 6.74
C LYS A 1025 -36.36 -5.62 7.64
N GLY A 1026 -36.40 -4.89 8.76
CA GLY A 1026 -35.30 -4.87 9.72
C GLY A 1026 -35.02 -6.24 10.33
N LEU A 1027 -36.06 -6.95 10.77
CA LEU A 1027 -35.93 -8.30 11.33
C LEU A 1027 -35.44 -9.32 10.30
N GLN A 1028 -35.94 -9.26 9.06
CA GLN A 1028 -35.45 -10.14 7.99
C GLN A 1028 -33.94 -9.95 7.76
N LEU A 1029 -33.49 -8.70 7.64
CA LEU A 1029 -32.07 -8.38 7.46
C LEU A 1029 -31.24 -8.86 8.66
N ALA A 1030 -31.73 -8.69 9.89
CA ALA A 1030 -31.07 -9.17 11.10
C ALA A 1030 -30.91 -10.71 11.11
N GLU A 1031 -31.94 -11.46 10.71
CA GLU A 1031 -31.85 -12.92 10.64
C GLU A 1031 -30.85 -13.40 9.56
N GLU A 1032 -30.83 -12.75 8.40
CA GLU A 1032 -29.86 -13.04 7.33
C GLU A 1032 -28.41 -12.83 7.82
N LEU A 1033 -28.15 -11.74 8.57
CA LEU A 1033 -26.85 -11.45 9.16
C LEU A 1033 -26.44 -12.48 10.21
N LYS A 1034 -27.31 -12.77 11.18
CA LYS A 1034 -27.05 -13.76 12.24
C LYS A 1034 -26.72 -15.14 11.66
N LYS A 1035 -27.45 -15.56 10.62
CA LYS A 1035 -27.20 -16.82 9.92
C LYS A 1035 -25.82 -16.82 9.24
N GLY A 1036 -25.45 -15.72 8.57
CA GLY A 1036 -24.13 -15.57 7.95
C GLY A 1036 -22.99 -15.65 8.97
N ILE A 1037 -23.12 -14.93 10.09
CA ILE A 1037 -22.16 -14.93 11.20
C ILE A 1037 -21.93 -16.35 11.75
N PHE A 1038 -23.01 -17.08 12.04
CA PHE A 1038 -22.88 -18.46 12.51
C PHE A 1038 -22.28 -19.40 11.46
N THR A 1039 -22.63 -19.23 10.19
CA THR A 1039 -22.06 -20.05 9.10
C THR A 1039 -20.55 -19.90 9.03
N GLU A 1040 -20.05 -18.66 9.11
CA GLU A 1040 -18.61 -18.39 9.13
C GLU A 1040 -17.94 -18.90 10.41
N TYR A 1041 -18.56 -18.64 11.57
CA TYR A 1041 -18.01 -19.10 12.84
C TYR A 1041 -17.92 -20.63 12.93
N ASP A 1042 -18.95 -21.34 12.46
CA ASP A 1042 -19.00 -22.80 12.42
C ASP A 1042 -17.93 -23.38 11.51
N TYR A 1043 -17.62 -22.70 10.41
CA TYR A 1043 -16.49 -23.07 9.56
C TYR A 1043 -15.17 -22.96 10.33
N TYR A 1044 -14.88 -21.81 10.95
CA TYR A 1044 -13.63 -21.63 11.70
C TYR A 1044 -13.49 -22.61 12.86
N ALA A 1045 -14.56 -22.84 13.61
CA ALA A 1045 -14.57 -23.75 14.76
C ALA A 1045 -14.32 -25.23 14.38
N LYS A 1046 -14.61 -25.61 13.12
CA LYS A 1046 -14.32 -26.95 12.59
C LYS A 1046 -12.88 -27.12 12.11
N LEU A 1047 -12.14 -26.03 11.89
CA LEU A 1047 -10.75 -26.11 11.43
C LEU A 1047 -9.87 -26.82 12.47
N PRO A 1048 -8.78 -27.49 12.04
CA PRO A 1048 -7.77 -28.00 12.97
C PRO A 1048 -7.23 -26.89 13.87
N GLN A 1049 -6.87 -27.22 15.12
CA GLN A 1049 -6.41 -26.23 16.11
C GLN A 1049 -5.21 -25.39 15.62
N LYS A 1050 -4.33 -25.98 14.80
CA LYS A 1050 -3.19 -25.26 14.19
C LYS A 1050 -3.62 -24.18 13.20
N GLU A 1051 -4.72 -24.40 12.48
CA GLU A 1051 -5.27 -23.44 11.50
C GLU A 1051 -6.12 -22.37 12.20
N GLN A 1052 -6.79 -22.71 13.30
CA GLN A 1052 -7.56 -21.76 14.12
C GLN A 1052 -6.71 -20.59 14.65
N VAL A 1053 -5.39 -20.76 14.78
CA VAL A 1053 -4.48 -19.69 15.17
C VAL A 1053 -4.46 -18.55 14.15
N PHE A 1054 -4.49 -18.87 12.85
CA PHE A 1054 -4.46 -17.88 11.78
C PHE A 1054 -5.82 -17.17 11.58
N VAL A 1055 -6.93 -17.83 11.94
CA VAL A 1055 -8.28 -17.23 11.90
C VAL A 1055 -8.77 -16.74 13.26
N ARG A 1056 -7.88 -16.64 14.25
CA ARG A 1056 -8.26 -16.31 15.64
C ARG A 1056 -8.88 -14.92 15.75
N LYS A 1057 -8.41 -13.98 14.92
CA LYS A 1057 -8.95 -12.62 14.84
C LYS A 1057 -10.39 -12.64 14.35
N GLU A 1058 -10.66 -13.37 13.28
CA GLU A 1058 -11.97 -13.57 12.67
C GLU A 1058 -12.92 -14.23 13.66
N MET A 1059 -12.48 -15.33 14.30
CA MET A 1059 -13.25 -16.01 15.33
C MET A 1059 -13.62 -15.09 16.49
N ARG A 1060 -12.71 -14.23 16.94
CA ARG A 1060 -12.98 -13.27 18.04
C ARG A 1060 -13.97 -12.17 17.64
N ILE A 1061 -14.00 -11.79 16.37
CA ILE A 1061 -14.88 -10.73 15.86
C ILE A 1061 -16.33 -11.22 15.70
N LYS A 1062 -16.56 -12.51 15.38
CA LYS A 1062 -17.92 -13.03 15.14
C LYS A 1062 -18.91 -12.87 16.32
N PRO A 1063 -18.52 -13.15 17.57
CA PRO A 1063 -19.34 -12.85 18.74
C PRO A 1063 -19.77 -11.38 18.83
N LEU A 1064 -18.84 -10.45 18.56
CA LEU A 1064 -19.09 -9.02 18.54
C LEU A 1064 -20.06 -8.64 17.41
N GLU A 1065 -19.85 -9.14 16.18
CA GLU A 1065 -20.78 -8.89 15.07
C GLU A 1065 -22.19 -9.42 15.38
N TYR A 1066 -22.30 -10.57 16.06
CA TYR A 1066 -23.60 -11.10 16.47
C TYR A 1066 -24.29 -10.21 17.48
N SER A 1067 -23.57 -9.74 18.51
CA SER A 1067 -24.15 -8.82 19.49
C SER A 1067 -24.50 -7.46 18.89
N MET A 1068 -23.75 -6.97 17.90
CA MET A 1068 -24.11 -5.75 17.15
C MET A 1068 -25.46 -5.90 16.45
N VAL A 1069 -25.71 -7.02 15.78
CA VAL A 1069 -26.99 -7.28 15.09
C VAL A 1069 -28.13 -7.43 16.09
N VAL A 1070 -27.90 -8.15 17.19
CA VAL A 1070 -28.92 -8.34 18.24
C VAL A 1070 -29.23 -7.00 18.93
N GLY A 1071 -28.18 -6.26 19.29
CA GLY A 1071 -28.22 -4.94 19.88
C GLY A 1071 -28.98 -3.94 19.00
N ALA A 1072 -28.74 -3.95 17.69
CA ALA A 1072 -29.47 -3.09 16.76
C ALA A 1072 -30.99 -3.30 16.82
N VAL A 1073 -31.46 -4.53 16.99
CA VAL A 1073 -32.92 -4.80 17.12
C VAL A 1073 -33.43 -4.43 18.50
N SER A 1074 -32.74 -4.86 19.58
CA SER A 1074 -33.18 -4.59 20.95
C SER A 1074 -33.19 -3.09 21.25
N ASN A 1075 -32.14 -2.37 20.85
CA ASN A 1075 -32.03 -0.92 21.05
C ASN A 1075 -33.13 -0.18 20.26
N ALA A 1076 -33.49 -0.66 19.07
CA ALA A 1076 -34.61 -0.09 18.32
C ALA A 1076 -35.95 -0.26 19.07
N TYR A 1077 -36.22 -1.43 19.64
CA TYR A 1077 -37.41 -1.65 20.45
C TYR A 1077 -37.44 -0.82 21.73
N GLU A 1078 -36.31 -0.71 22.43
CA GLU A 1078 -36.19 0.14 23.60
C GLU A 1078 -36.50 1.61 23.25
N LYS A 1079 -35.95 2.12 22.15
CA LYS A 1079 -36.21 3.49 21.69
C LYS A 1079 -37.68 3.72 21.32
N LEU A 1080 -38.37 2.69 20.83
CA LEU A 1080 -39.81 2.71 20.56
C LEU A 1080 -40.68 2.53 21.82
N GLY A 1081 -40.07 2.39 23.00
CA GLY A 1081 -40.78 2.15 24.26
C GLY A 1081 -41.30 0.73 24.41
N LYS A 1082 -40.87 -0.21 23.57
CA LYS A 1082 -41.31 -1.61 23.55
C LYS A 1082 -40.29 -2.53 24.24
N LYS A 1083 -39.92 -2.20 25.48
CA LYS A 1083 -38.84 -2.90 26.21
C LYS A 1083 -39.07 -4.42 26.35
N GLU A 1084 -40.31 -4.86 26.54
CA GLU A 1084 -40.64 -6.29 26.62
C GLU A 1084 -40.31 -7.03 25.31
N GLN A 1085 -40.63 -6.44 24.16
CA GLN A 1085 -40.25 -7.01 22.86
C GLN A 1085 -38.74 -7.03 22.64
N GLY A 1086 -38.03 -6.00 23.13
CA GLY A 1086 -36.57 -5.96 23.15
C GLY A 1086 -35.99 -7.12 23.96
N TYR A 1087 -36.47 -7.29 25.20
CA TYR A 1087 -36.07 -8.38 26.08
C TYR A 1087 -36.35 -9.76 25.46
N ASP A 1088 -37.59 -9.99 24.99
CA ASP A 1088 -37.98 -11.24 24.35
C ASP A 1088 -37.10 -11.57 23.13
N TYR A 1089 -36.73 -10.56 22.36
CA TYR A 1089 -35.83 -10.73 21.22
C TYR A 1089 -34.42 -11.14 21.67
N VAL A 1090 -33.83 -10.48 22.67
CA VAL A 1090 -32.51 -10.85 23.21
C VAL A 1090 -32.54 -12.28 23.77
N VAL A 1091 -33.58 -12.64 24.54
CA VAL A 1091 -33.79 -14.02 25.03
C VAL A 1091 -33.90 -15.01 23.86
N SER A 1092 -34.64 -14.67 22.82
CA SER A 1092 -34.75 -15.51 21.62
C SER A 1092 -33.40 -15.68 20.90
N ALA A 1093 -32.55 -14.64 20.90
CA ALA A 1093 -31.22 -14.67 20.29
C ALA A 1093 -30.21 -15.50 21.10
N ILE A 1094 -30.47 -15.74 22.39
CA ILE A 1094 -29.70 -16.65 23.25
C ILE A 1094 -30.08 -18.11 22.97
N THR A 1095 -31.32 -18.40 22.56
CA THR A 1095 -31.81 -19.78 22.35
C THR A 1095 -30.93 -20.62 21.41
N PRO A 1096 -30.44 -20.11 20.25
CA PRO A 1096 -29.48 -20.84 19.43
C PRO A 1096 -28.15 -21.16 20.14
N LEU A 1097 -27.68 -20.26 21.02
CA LEU A 1097 -26.48 -20.48 21.83
C LEU A 1097 -26.72 -21.54 22.90
N ASP A 1098 -27.90 -21.52 23.54
CA ASP A 1098 -28.31 -22.54 24.49
C ASP A 1098 -28.36 -23.92 23.83
N LYS A 1099 -28.90 -24.01 22.60
CA LYS A 1099 -28.89 -25.27 21.84
C LYS A 1099 -27.46 -25.77 21.58
N ARG A 1100 -26.54 -24.87 21.19
CA ARG A 1100 -25.12 -25.20 20.97
C ARG A 1100 -24.44 -25.65 22.26
N TYR A 1101 -24.66 -24.92 23.35
CA TYR A 1101 -24.13 -25.23 24.67
C TYR A 1101 -24.65 -26.58 25.18
N ASN A 1102 -25.96 -26.81 25.14
CA ASN A 1102 -26.57 -28.06 25.60
C ASN A 1102 -26.08 -29.27 24.77
N ALA A 1103 -25.90 -29.09 23.45
CA ALA A 1103 -25.31 -30.13 22.60
C ALA A 1103 -23.85 -30.42 22.98
N PHE A 1104 -23.06 -29.37 23.27
CA PHE A 1104 -21.69 -29.50 23.75
C PHE A 1104 -21.61 -30.24 25.09
N ILE A 1105 -22.44 -29.88 26.07
CA ILE A 1105 -22.53 -30.55 27.37
C ILE A 1105 -22.90 -32.02 27.21
N LYS A 1106 -23.95 -32.32 26.43
CA LYS A 1106 -24.37 -33.71 26.17
C LYS A 1106 -23.26 -34.54 25.52
N ASN A 1107 -22.44 -33.94 24.66
CA ASN A 1107 -21.28 -34.60 24.07
C ASN A 1107 -20.20 -34.86 25.12
N LEU A 1108 -19.90 -33.91 26.01
CA LEU A 1108 -18.94 -34.11 27.10
C LEU A 1108 -19.39 -35.21 28.08
N GLU A 1109 -20.67 -35.23 28.46
CA GLU A 1109 -21.26 -36.25 29.34
C GLU A 1109 -21.20 -37.66 28.71
N ALA A 1110 -21.24 -37.75 27.39
CA ALA A 1110 -21.10 -39.01 26.66
C ALA A 1110 -19.63 -39.48 26.54
N MET A 1111 -18.64 -38.68 26.95
CA MET A 1111 -17.22 -39.02 26.92
C MET A 1111 -16.72 -39.53 28.27
N GLY A 1112 -15.61 -40.28 28.26
CA GLY A 1112 -14.91 -40.62 29.50
C GLY A 1112 -14.27 -39.38 30.14
N LYS A 1113 -14.21 -39.34 31.48
CA LYS A 1113 -13.77 -38.20 32.30
C LYS A 1113 -12.48 -37.52 31.83
N GLU A 1114 -11.45 -38.31 31.52
CA GLU A 1114 -10.16 -37.77 31.05
C GLU A 1114 -10.27 -37.07 29.68
N LYS A 1115 -11.13 -37.59 28.80
CA LYS A 1115 -11.39 -36.98 27.49
C LYS A 1115 -12.31 -35.76 27.61
N ALA A 1116 -13.31 -35.82 28.49
CA ALA A 1116 -14.18 -34.69 28.79
C ALA A 1116 -13.39 -33.51 29.36
N TYR A 1117 -12.43 -33.74 30.27
CA TYR A 1117 -11.52 -32.72 30.78
C TYR A 1117 -10.73 -32.01 29.65
N LYS A 1118 -10.12 -32.78 28.74
CA LYS A 1118 -9.35 -32.23 27.61
C LYS A 1118 -10.22 -31.48 26.60
N GLU A 1119 -11.46 -31.88 26.43
CA GLU A 1119 -12.39 -31.29 25.46
C GLU A 1119 -13.21 -30.11 26.05
N ALA A 1120 -13.23 -29.96 27.37
CA ALA A 1120 -13.96 -28.89 28.05
C ALA A 1120 -13.49 -27.49 27.65
N ASP A 1121 -12.20 -27.30 27.35
CA ASP A 1121 -11.65 -26.01 26.89
C ASP A 1121 -12.30 -25.50 25.60
N LYS A 1122 -12.92 -26.37 24.78
CA LYS A 1122 -13.68 -25.96 23.59
C LYS A 1122 -14.95 -25.17 23.92
N ILE A 1123 -15.34 -25.09 25.20
CA ILE A 1123 -16.37 -24.15 25.68
C ILE A 1123 -16.04 -22.70 25.32
N GLN A 1124 -14.75 -22.38 25.15
CA GLN A 1124 -14.26 -21.08 24.67
C GLN A 1124 -14.74 -20.73 23.25
N ASN A 1125 -15.29 -21.69 22.51
CA ASN A 1125 -15.94 -21.44 21.22
C ASN A 1125 -17.41 -21.00 21.35
N ILE A 1126 -17.97 -20.96 22.56
CA ILE A 1126 -19.39 -20.62 22.79
C ILE A 1126 -19.49 -19.44 23.76
N VAL A 1127 -18.71 -19.48 24.85
CA VAL A 1127 -18.74 -18.48 25.93
C VAL A 1127 -18.54 -17.03 25.45
N PRO A 1128 -17.68 -16.71 24.46
CA PRO A 1128 -17.57 -15.35 23.94
C PRO A 1128 -18.90 -14.78 23.43
N PHE A 1129 -19.74 -15.57 22.76
CA PHE A 1129 -21.05 -15.11 22.30
C PHE A 1129 -21.97 -14.75 23.48
N TYR A 1130 -21.90 -15.51 24.57
CA TYR A 1130 -22.64 -15.19 25.79
C TYR A 1130 -22.18 -13.88 26.41
N HIS A 1131 -20.87 -13.67 26.56
CA HIS A 1131 -20.34 -12.40 27.12
C HIS A 1131 -20.86 -11.18 26.34
N TYR A 1132 -20.66 -11.16 25.03
CA TYR A 1132 -21.09 -10.03 24.21
C TYR A 1132 -22.61 -9.83 24.17
N ILE A 1133 -23.42 -10.90 24.24
CA ILE A 1133 -24.88 -10.76 24.33
C ILE A 1133 -25.32 -10.33 25.72
N PHE A 1134 -24.61 -10.74 26.78
CA PHE A 1134 -24.96 -10.31 28.13
C PHE A 1134 -24.75 -8.81 28.32
N ASP A 1135 -23.79 -8.21 27.61
CA ASP A 1135 -23.68 -6.75 27.55
C ASP A 1135 -24.94 -6.11 26.94
N VAL A 1136 -25.56 -6.76 25.93
CA VAL A 1136 -26.84 -6.33 25.34
C VAL A 1136 -28.04 -6.64 26.27
N MET A 1137 -27.96 -7.69 27.08
CA MET A 1137 -29.02 -8.08 28.03
C MET A 1137 -29.02 -7.23 29.31
N ALA A 1138 -27.85 -6.73 29.73
CA ALA A 1138 -27.67 -6.07 31.03
C ALA A 1138 -28.64 -4.91 31.32
N PRO A 1139 -29.04 -4.07 30.33
CA PRO A 1139 -30.06 -3.03 30.54
C PRO A 1139 -31.46 -3.57 30.86
N TYR A 1140 -31.76 -4.82 30.49
CA TYR A 1140 -33.05 -5.48 30.72
C TYR A 1140 -33.04 -6.36 31.97
N ASP A 1141 -31.98 -7.17 32.13
CA ASP A 1141 -31.78 -8.06 33.27
C ASP A 1141 -30.28 -8.18 33.56
N SER A 1142 -29.82 -7.42 34.55
CA SER A 1142 -28.41 -7.41 34.97
C SER A 1142 -27.99 -8.67 35.73
N THR A 1143 -28.93 -9.50 36.18
CA THR A 1143 -28.66 -10.73 36.92
C THR A 1143 -28.56 -11.95 36.03
N TYR A 1144 -29.29 -11.98 34.91
CA TYR A 1144 -29.35 -13.11 33.98
C TYR A 1144 -27.97 -13.61 33.53
N GLY A 1145 -27.11 -12.69 33.08
CA GLY A 1145 -25.79 -13.05 32.56
C GLY A 1145 -24.90 -13.70 33.63
N ALA A 1146 -24.85 -13.13 34.83
CA ALA A 1146 -24.07 -13.66 35.94
C ALA A 1146 -24.58 -15.04 36.40
N GLU A 1147 -25.91 -15.20 36.50
CA GLU A 1147 -26.51 -16.48 36.85
C GLU A 1147 -26.23 -17.55 35.78
N LYS A 1148 -26.34 -17.20 34.50
CA LYS A 1148 -26.09 -18.11 33.39
C LYS A 1148 -24.62 -18.51 33.30
N LEU A 1149 -23.68 -17.58 33.46
CA LEU A 1149 -22.25 -17.90 33.51
C LEU A 1149 -21.93 -18.82 34.68
N LYS A 1150 -22.48 -18.55 35.87
CA LYS A 1150 -22.32 -19.43 37.04
C LYS A 1150 -22.89 -20.82 36.80
N GLN A 1151 -24.04 -20.94 36.14
CA GLN A 1151 -24.60 -22.23 35.73
C GLN A 1151 -23.65 -22.96 34.77
N ILE A 1152 -23.10 -22.25 33.78
CA ILE A 1152 -22.15 -22.80 32.81
C ILE A 1152 -20.89 -23.32 33.52
N GLU A 1153 -20.29 -22.52 34.39
CA GLU A 1153 -19.09 -22.87 35.17
C GLU A 1153 -19.36 -24.08 36.07
N THR A 1154 -20.48 -24.08 36.81
CA THR A 1154 -20.85 -25.17 37.72
C THR A 1154 -21.06 -26.48 36.98
N GLN A 1155 -21.72 -26.45 35.82
CA GLN A 1155 -21.94 -27.64 35.00
C GLN A 1155 -20.63 -28.16 34.40
N ILE A 1156 -19.76 -27.29 33.89
CA ILE A 1156 -18.46 -27.70 33.35
C ILE A 1156 -17.58 -28.29 34.45
N MET A 1157 -17.49 -27.67 35.63
CA MET A 1157 -16.75 -28.21 36.77
C MET A 1157 -17.28 -29.59 37.17
N ARG A 1158 -18.60 -29.78 37.20
CA ARG A 1158 -19.20 -31.07 37.55
C ARG A 1158 -18.84 -32.21 36.58
N ILE A 1159 -18.65 -31.91 35.30
CA ILE A 1159 -18.37 -32.91 34.26
C ILE A 1159 -16.87 -33.23 34.19
N THR A 1160 -16.02 -32.25 34.48
CA THR A 1160 -14.56 -32.39 34.42
C THR A 1160 -13.92 -32.89 35.72
N GLN A 1161 -14.58 -32.69 36.87
CA GLN A 1161 -14.20 -33.21 38.19
C GLN A 1161 -14.81 -34.56 38.52
#